data_AF-A0A1F2QD04-F1
#
_entry.id   AF-A0A1F2QD04-F1
#
_cell.length_a   1.000
_cell.length_b   1.000
_cell.length_c   1.000
_cell.angle_alpha   90.00
_cell.angle_beta   90.00
_cell.angle_gamma   90.00
#
_symmetry.space_group_name_H-M   'P 1'
#
loop_
_entity.id
_entity.type
_entity.pdbx_description
1 polymer ?
#
loop_
_entity_poly.entity_id
_entity_poly.type
_entity_poly.pdbx_seq_one_letter_code
_entity_poly.pdbx_strand_id
1 'polypeptide(L)'
;MNRARVLAALPWAAFALLGLCIAWVGGVPGIEVVWASASVGAALLPSGFIAPSGWRRRAAEALLLPAALALVLVGDPTMRRMMLPPLLLLVAAGATAAAFPRASERARPFLVAALALAARAGGGLGLVGFEWWHITLVLAVAAALAWGTTRLAGGFAGASCGLLAGTLPLETAPLWVPLALLAAAAASLAVPRAGAKPPRLAGWLPGATALALVAASLAPWGGIAPSRAFPHAGWAGAAAPLAALAITPFLPGAFAGAAWLAATVTLAPVRPPPPDRPAVEVTAASPEVALPLSAEGVYVLDLTLANAAEVQTGTTVATVLDAGAPLALRAGVDTAEWSHERPDVRPHVAHTLPRRPVWRPGEVGSNAVWGVAGRTEARLSARVRPRLVREATLPPQVVLVAAAAGTEQPTPPRDWPLPMWILAAGIAVALVQVASRTWRRPAAALPWVLLTAASLLARLPVEPLRLVGERHGVDIALAATLSAWLPAAAAWLRRRRGFVTAAALLVPIALATPHLTPPLYGDEPFHLIVLESLTKDHDLDLANNYDLEHRPYNRIYMGAFIQPPVLGMFLLPGYLVGGRTGALALLALAGAALVALITRRALELGCPPTRVALLAMVLLVTHPLATFSTQIWVEIPAALATIAAVVLLALPRPRRGGVAVLAALTTAVKARLGLIMFPLVLVGWWPARLRIRDVRRAVLVLVATAGVGLAASWATFGHPLGYRRLSTLVPESPGRAVTVLGGLLFDPAGGLAFAAPLLLLALAGAATLWRRGGNGERALLAGGVATVVALLHSHEWYGGGSPPARYLVPLLPAFALAGAMVLRTAPRWRRLAWVLLPPSVLVWWTLVTRPHFSVNSGDGGWWLADALARRFAGDVRHLIPSFLRPSPATFLVPLGLVALVVLLVLSMRAHPAFARGLARATTVVWLAGAATAVLAVTQRTDHVVDLEDPQVEKIGGRLEPPPGTFSRFSYPNGWRVADAEGVVVPLNLPQRAGLALVGWLDGPSREGAALLVSWDGAAPTRVPVSGQGTGSVPLPGVPGAGRHALRITLQAPPGGEAVLDRLMVER
;
A
#
# COMPACT_ATOMS: atom_id res chain seq x y z
N MET A 1 33.41 18.48 -16.48
CA MET A 1 32.14 17.72 -16.63
C MET A 1 30.98 18.57 -16.09
N ASN A 2 29.89 18.78 -16.84
CA ASN A 2 28.77 19.63 -16.38
C ASN A 2 28.19 19.13 -15.05
N ARG A 3 28.07 20.00 -14.03
CA ARG A 3 27.47 19.72 -12.71
C ARG A 3 26.15 18.94 -12.79
N ALA A 4 25.36 19.16 -13.85
CA ALA A 4 24.12 18.45 -14.09
C ALA A 4 24.29 16.95 -14.38
N ARG A 5 25.39 16.52 -14.99
CA ARG A 5 25.67 15.09 -15.26
C ARG A 5 26.06 14.35 -13.99
N VAL A 6 26.90 14.96 -13.13
CA VAL A 6 27.25 14.42 -11.80
C VAL A 6 25.97 14.22 -10.97
N LEU A 7 25.10 15.22 -10.91
CA LEU A 7 23.83 15.13 -10.19
C LEU A 7 22.89 14.05 -10.75
N ALA A 8 23.03 13.64 -12.01
CA ALA A 8 22.22 12.58 -12.60
C ALA A 8 22.68 11.17 -12.18
N ALA A 9 23.91 11.01 -11.67
CA ALA A 9 24.44 9.75 -11.14
C ALA A 9 24.07 9.52 -9.67
N LEU A 10 23.73 10.57 -8.92
CA LEU A 10 23.40 10.46 -7.49
C LEU A 10 22.26 9.48 -7.15
N PRO A 11 21.14 9.41 -7.92
CA PRO A 11 20.08 8.45 -7.62
C PRO A 11 20.54 7.00 -7.70
N TRP A 12 21.43 6.67 -8.64
CA TRP A 12 22.04 5.34 -8.74
C TRP A 12 22.94 5.06 -7.54
N ALA A 13 23.86 5.97 -7.22
CA ALA A 13 24.76 5.80 -6.08
C ALA A 13 24.01 5.65 -4.74
N ALA A 14 22.94 6.41 -4.54
CA ALA A 14 22.11 6.30 -3.33
C ALA A 14 21.31 4.99 -3.28
N PHE A 15 20.82 4.48 -4.42
CA PHE A 15 20.16 3.18 -4.47
C PHE A 15 21.15 2.04 -4.17
N ALA A 16 22.37 2.11 -4.72
CA ALA A 16 23.43 1.17 -4.44
C ALA A 16 23.84 1.19 -2.95
N LEU A 17 23.99 2.38 -2.36
CA LEU A 17 24.29 2.55 -0.94
C LEU A 17 23.18 1.92 -0.06
N LEU A 18 21.91 2.17 -0.38
CA LEU A 18 20.78 1.53 0.33
C LEU A 18 20.89 0.01 0.26
N GLY A 19 21.12 -0.55 -0.93
CA GLY A 19 21.30 -1.99 -1.09
C GLY A 19 22.48 -2.53 -0.29
N LEU A 20 23.62 -1.83 -0.29
CA LEU A 20 24.81 -2.21 0.50
C LEU A 20 24.51 -2.19 2.01
N CYS A 21 23.79 -1.19 2.50
CA CYS A 21 23.36 -1.15 3.91
C CYS A 21 22.46 -2.34 4.26
N ILE A 22 21.51 -2.70 3.39
CA ILE A 22 20.62 -3.84 3.62
C ILE A 22 21.40 -5.17 3.57
N ALA A 23 22.37 -5.30 2.66
CA ALA A 23 23.22 -6.48 2.59
C ALA A 23 24.15 -6.61 3.79
N TRP A 24 24.70 -5.50 4.26
CA TRP A 24 25.55 -5.45 5.44
C TRP A 24 24.84 -5.94 6.71
N VAL A 25 23.53 -5.68 6.84
CA VAL A 25 22.70 -6.17 7.96
C VAL A 25 22.14 -7.57 7.72
N GLY A 26 22.58 -8.28 6.68
CA GLY A 26 22.10 -9.62 6.33
C GLY A 26 20.67 -9.66 5.76
N GLY A 27 20.08 -8.51 5.43
CA GLY A 27 18.70 -8.44 4.94
C GLY A 27 18.54 -8.96 3.50
N VAL A 28 19.58 -8.83 2.68
CA VAL A 28 19.59 -9.23 1.26
C VAL A 28 21.00 -9.73 0.87
N PRO A 29 21.15 -10.80 0.05
CA PRO A 29 22.46 -11.22 -0.43
C PRO A 29 23.16 -10.13 -1.26
N GLY A 30 24.46 -9.94 -1.07
CA GLY A 30 25.24 -8.91 -1.77
C GLY A 30 25.17 -9.02 -3.31
N ILE A 31 25.10 -10.24 -3.85
CA ILE A 31 24.96 -10.46 -5.29
C ILE A 31 23.64 -9.91 -5.87
N GLU A 32 22.53 -9.97 -5.12
CA GLU A 32 21.26 -9.36 -5.54
C GLU A 32 21.40 -7.83 -5.66
N VAL A 33 22.13 -7.22 -4.71
CA VAL A 33 22.39 -5.77 -4.68
C VAL A 33 23.25 -5.33 -5.86
N VAL A 34 24.28 -6.10 -6.20
CA VAL A 34 25.17 -5.79 -7.33
C VAL A 34 24.38 -5.77 -8.64
N TRP A 35 23.57 -6.81 -8.91
CA TRP A 35 22.74 -6.87 -10.12
C TRP A 35 21.68 -5.78 -10.18
N ALA A 36 20.97 -5.53 -9.06
CA ALA A 36 20.00 -4.44 -8.99
C ALA A 36 20.65 -3.07 -9.24
N SER A 37 21.82 -2.82 -8.65
CA SER A 37 22.58 -1.58 -8.83
C SER A 37 23.11 -1.43 -10.25
N ALA A 38 23.57 -2.52 -10.89
CA ALA A 38 24.00 -2.54 -12.28
C ALA A 38 22.83 -2.20 -13.23
N SER A 39 21.64 -2.76 -12.99
CA SER A 39 20.43 -2.44 -13.74
C SER A 39 20.08 -0.95 -13.66
N VAL A 40 20.06 -0.39 -12.45
CA VAL A 40 19.80 1.04 -12.23
C VAL A 40 20.88 1.91 -12.89
N GLY A 41 22.15 1.53 -12.82
CA GLY A 41 23.27 2.22 -13.44
C GLY A 41 23.16 2.25 -14.97
N ALA A 42 22.92 1.09 -15.58
CA ALA A 42 22.71 0.93 -17.02
C ALA A 42 21.51 1.76 -17.53
N ALA A 43 20.45 1.90 -16.73
CA ALA A 43 19.30 2.73 -17.06
C ALA A 43 19.56 4.24 -16.88
N LEU A 44 20.01 4.65 -15.71
CA LEU A 44 20.00 6.05 -15.28
C LEU A 44 21.21 6.85 -15.73
N LEU A 45 22.38 6.23 -15.91
CA LEU A 45 23.58 6.96 -16.34
C LEU A 45 23.43 7.42 -17.81
N PRO A 46 23.19 6.54 -18.81
CA PRO A 46 23.04 6.94 -20.22
C PRO A 46 21.93 7.98 -20.43
N SER A 47 20.76 7.73 -19.85
CA SER A 47 19.62 8.63 -19.91
C SER A 47 19.89 9.96 -19.20
N GLY A 48 20.68 9.96 -18.12
CA GLY A 48 21.11 11.15 -17.39
C GLY A 48 22.13 11.99 -18.17
N PHE A 49 23.01 11.37 -18.94
CA PHE A 49 23.94 12.10 -19.82
C PHE A 49 23.23 12.85 -20.93
N ILE A 50 22.17 12.26 -21.50
CA ILE A 50 21.36 12.83 -22.59
C ILE A 50 20.33 13.83 -22.05
N ALA A 51 19.66 13.51 -20.95
CA ALA A 51 18.58 14.30 -20.36
C ALA A 51 18.77 14.48 -18.85
N PRO A 52 19.77 15.27 -18.40
CA PRO A 52 20.15 15.34 -16.99
C PRO A 52 19.07 15.95 -16.09
N SER A 53 18.14 16.73 -16.63
CA SER A 53 17.20 17.51 -15.81
C SER A 53 15.79 17.57 -16.41
N GLY A 54 14.84 18.05 -15.60
CA GLY A 54 13.44 18.23 -15.98
C GLY A 54 12.50 17.32 -15.18
N TRP A 55 11.21 17.54 -15.33
CA TRP A 55 10.20 16.79 -14.58
C TRP A 55 10.13 15.31 -15.01
N ARG A 56 10.31 15.00 -16.31
CA ARG A 56 10.32 13.61 -16.81
C ARG A 56 11.45 12.79 -16.19
N ARG A 57 12.65 13.39 -16.11
CA ARG A 57 13.80 12.76 -15.45
C ARG A 57 13.52 12.50 -13.97
N ARG A 58 12.99 13.51 -13.24
CA ARG A 58 12.63 13.34 -11.83
C ARG A 58 11.55 12.27 -11.62
N ALA A 59 10.58 12.19 -12.51
CA ALA A 59 9.55 11.13 -12.47
C ALA A 59 10.18 9.75 -12.68
N ALA A 60 11.10 9.61 -13.63
CA ALA A 60 11.85 8.37 -13.84
C ALA A 60 12.73 7.99 -12.64
N GLU A 61 13.42 8.97 -12.03
CA GLU A 61 14.19 8.75 -10.80
C GLU A 61 13.27 8.34 -9.64
N ALA A 62 12.08 8.92 -9.51
CA ALA A 62 11.11 8.56 -8.47
C ALA A 62 10.58 7.12 -8.60
N LEU A 63 10.67 6.48 -9.78
CA LEU A 63 10.35 5.05 -9.94
C LEU A 63 11.32 4.14 -9.16
N LEU A 64 12.46 4.65 -8.69
CA LEU A 64 13.33 3.91 -7.76
C LEU A 64 12.68 3.70 -6.39
N LEU A 65 11.73 4.55 -5.98
CA LEU A 65 11.14 4.49 -4.64
C LEU A 65 10.32 3.21 -4.42
N PRO A 66 9.44 2.77 -5.35
CA PRO A 66 8.82 1.45 -5.26
C PRO A 66 9.83 0.29 -5.22
N ALA A 67 10.90 0.33 -6.03
CA ALA A 67 11.94 -0.70 -6.03
C ALA A 67 12.68 -0.75 -4.69
N ALA A 68 13.01 0.41 -4.12
CA ALA A 68 13.62 0.53 -2.81
C ALA A 68 12.68 0.06 -1.70
N LEU A 69 11.39 0.38 -1.78
CA LEU A 69 10.38 -0.11 -0.84
C LEU A 69 10.28 -1.63 -0.85
N ALA A 70 10.28 -2.25 -2.04
CA ALA A 70 10.29 -3.71 -2.17
C ALA A 70 11.58 -4.33 -1.60
N LEU A 71 12.74 -3.73 -1.89
CA LEU A 71 14.03 -4.19 -1.37
C LEU A 71 14.10 -4.11 0.17
N VAL A 72 13.54 -3.07 0.76
CA VAL A 72 13.51 -2.86 2.21
C VAL A 72 12.48 -3.78 2.87
N LEU A 73 11.22 -3.76 2.43
CA LEU A 73 10.10 -4.36 3.16
C LEU A 73 9.83 -5.84 2.82
N VAL A 74 10.25 -6.35 1.67
CA VAL A 74 9.95 -7.74 1.27
C VAL A 74 11.05 -8.68 1.78
N GLY A 75 10.74 -9.38 2.87
CA GLY A 75 11.67 -10.29 3.52
C GLY A 75 11.86 -11.62 2.82
N ASP A 76 10.77 -12.19 2.31
CA ASP A 76 10.80 -13.42 1.56
C ASP A 76 11.68 -13.26 0.29
N PRO A 77 12.76 -14.04 0.13
CA PRO A 77 13.68 -13.89 -0.98
C PRO A 77 13.01 -14.18 -2.32
N THR A 78 12.10 -15.15 -2.38
CA THR A 78 11.40 -15.54 -3.60
C THR A 78 10.49 -14.42 -4.10
N MET A 79 9.62 -13.90 -3.24
CA MET A 79 8.73 -12.78 -3.55
C MET A 79 9.52 -11.52 -3.91
N ARG A 80 10.60 -11.22 -3.18
CA ARG A 80 11.48 -10.09 -3.49
C ARG A 80 12.09 -10.23 -4.89
N ARG A 81 12.61 -11.41 -5.23
CA ARG A 81 13.19 -11.71 -6.56
C ARG A 81 12.15 -11.69 -7.68
N MET A 82 10.87 -11.92 -7.40
CA MET A 82 9.78 -11.76 -8.38
C MET A 82 9.35 -10.30 -8.57
N MET A 83 9.40 -9.50 -7.50
CA MET A 83 8.93 -8.11 -7.49
C MET A 83 10.00 -7.12 -7.98
N LEU A 84 11.27 -7.34 -7.64
CA LEU A 84 12.32 -6.36 -7.89
C LEU A 84 12.64 -6.19 -9.39
N PRO A 85 12.85 -7.25 -10.20
CA PRO A 85 13.14 -7.11 -11.63
C PRO A 85 12.11 -6.31 -12.44
N PRO A 86 10.78 -6.54 -12.34
CA PRO A 86 9.82 -5.72 -13.09
C PRO A 86 9.80 -4.25 -12.63
N LEU A 87 10.04 -3.97 -11.35
CA LEU A 87 10.16 -2.59 -10.85
C LEU A 87 11.41 -1.90 -11.42
N LEU A 88 12.54 -2.61 -11.49
CA LEU A 88 13.77 -2.13 -12.15
C LEU A 88 13.56 -1.93 -13.66
N LEU A 89 12.80 -2.80 -14.32
CA LEU A 89 12.42 -2.66 -15.72
C LEU A 89 11.57 -1.39 -15.94
N LEU A 90 10.63 -1.08 -15.05
CA LEU A 90 9.86 0.17 -15.10
C LEU A 90 10.76 1.40 -14.91
N VAL A 91 11.76 1.34 -14.02
CA VAL A 91 12.78 2.40 -13.89
C VAL A 91 13.52 2.59 -15.21
N ALA A 92 13.99 1.50 -15.83
CA ALA A 92 14.70 1.54 -17.09
C ALA A 92 13.83 2.10 -18.23
N ALA A 93 12.59 1.62 -18.37
CA ALA A 93 11.64 2.10 -19.35
C ALA A 93 11.30 3.59 -19.14
N GLY A 94 11.07 4.01 -17.89
CA GLY A 94 10.80 5.40 -17.52
C GLY A 94 11.99 6.32 -17.81
N ALA A 95 13.21 5.88 -17.52
CA ALA A 95 14.44 6.61 -17.79
C ALA A 95 14.67 6.80 -19.29
N THR A 96 14.49 5.74 -20.08
CA THR A 96 14.56 5.78 -21.53
C THR A 96 13.47 6.70 -22.09
N ALA A 97 12.22 6.57 -21.67
CA ALA A 97 11.11 7.43 -22.11
C ALA A 97 11.33 8.91 -21.76
N ALA A 98 11.99 9.21 -20.64
CA ALA A 98 12.33 10.57 -20.25
C ALA A 98 13.43 11.20 -21.14
N ALA A 99 14.40 10.41 -21.58
CA ALA A 99 15.53 10.86 -22.39
C ALA A 99 15.25 10.84 -23.90
N PHE A 100 14.44 9.89 -24.37
CA PHE A 100 14.18 9.64 -25.79
C PHE A 100 13.79 10.89 -26.61
N PRO A 101 12.94 11.81 -26.12
CA PRO A 101 12.55 13.01 -26.87
C PRO A 101 13.68 14.04 -27.06
N ARG A 102 14.76 13.93 -26.28
CA ARG A 102 15.96 14.79 -26.38
C ARG A 102 17.13 14.08 -27.05
N ALA A 103 17.00 12.79 -27.30
CA ALA A 103 18.06 12.00 -27.92
C ALA A 103 18.12 12.32 -29.42
N SER A 104 19.32 12.62 -29.90
CA SER A 104 19.61 12.67 -31.34
C SER A 104 19.38 11.29 -31.96
N GLU A 105 19.19 11.22 -33.28
CA GLU A 105 19.01 9.94 -33.98
C GLU A 105 20.17 8.98 -33.74
N ARG A 106 21.40 9.49 -33.64
CA ARG A 106 22.60 8.70 -33.28
C ARG A 106 22.57 8.19 -31.84
N ALA A 107 21.94 8.91 -30.92
CA ALA A 107 21.86 8.54 -29.50
C ALA A 107 20.69 7.61 -29.17
N ARG A 108 19.66 7.51 -30.03
CA ARG A 108 18.50 6.63 -29.80
C ARG A 108 18.88 5.13 -29.73
N PRO A 109 19.69 4.57 -30.65
CA PRO A 109 20.15 3.19 -30.55
C PRO A 109 20.88 2.91 -29.23
N PHE A 110 21.70 3.87 -28.78
CA PHE A 110 22.43 3.75 -27.51
C PHE A 110 21.51 3.69 -26.30
N LEU A 111 20.50 4.57 -26.24
CA LEU A 111 19.50 4.53 -25.16
C LEU A 111 18.71 3.21 -25.12
N VAL A 112 18.38 2.68 -26.30
CA VAL A 112 17.62 1.43 -26.41
C VAL A 112 18.49 0.21 -26.06
N ALA A 113 19.77 0.20 -26.45
CA ALA A 113 20.73 -0.80 -25.99
C ALA A 113 20.92 -0.75 -24.47
N ALA A 114 21.01 0.45 -23.89
CA ALA A 114 21.08 0.64 -22.44
C ALA A 114 19.81 0.14 -21.72
N LEU A 115 18.62 0.30 -22.32
CA LEU A 115 17.37 -0.29 -21.82
C LEU A 115 17.45 -1.83 -21.78
N ALA A 116 17.95 -2.45 -22.86
CA ALA A 116 18.10 -3.91 -22.94
C ALA A 116 19.09 -4.44 -21.89
N LEU A 117 20.25 -3.76 -21.73
CA LEU A 117 21.22 -4.08 -20.69
C LEU A 117 20.65 -3.93 -19.28
N ALA A 118 19.92 -2.85 -19.03
CA ALA A 118 19.27 -2.62 -17.74
C ALA A 118 18.21 -3.68 -17.43
N ALA A 119 17.40 -4.06 -18.42
CA ALA A 119 16.43 -5.14 -18.32
C ALA A 119 17.11 -6.47 -17.98
N ARG A 120 18.19 -6.81 -18.69
CA ARG A 120 18.94 -8.06 -18.46
C ARG A 120 19.66 -8.09 -17.13
N ALA A 121 20.29 -7.00 -16.73
CA ALA A 121 20.88 -6.87 -15.40
C ALA A 121 19.82 -6.95 -14.29
N GLY A 122 18.60 -6.48 -14.54
CA GLY A 122 17.48 -6.58 -13.58
C GLY A 122 17.08 -8.03 -13.30
N GLY A 123 17.16 -8.90 -14.30
CA GLY A 123 17.03 -10.35 -14.16
C GLY A 123 18.34 -11.09 -13.89
N GLY A 124 19.44 -10.37 -13.59
CA GLY A 124 20.81 -10.88 -13.60
C GLY A 124 21.11 -12.00 -12.61
N LEU A 125 20.23 -12.24 -11.62
CA LEU A 125 20.30 -13.45 -10.80
C LEU A 125 20.17 -14.75 -11.61
N GLY A 126 19.49 -14.71 -12.77
CA GLY A 126 19.46 -15.82 -13.72
C GLY A 126 20.80 -16.10 -14.41
N LEU A 127 21.79 -15.21 -14.25
CA LEU A 127 23.15 -15.39 -14.79
C LEU A 127 24.15 -15.91 -13.74
N VAL A 128 23.73 -16.06 -12.48
CA VAL A 128 24.61 -16.56 -11.41
C VAL A 128 25.03 -18.00 -11.74
N GLY A 129 26.31 -18.32 -11.56
CA GLY A 129 26.86 -19.66 -11.84
C GLY A 129 27.19 -19.95 -13.30
N PHE A 130 26.95 -19.01 -14.23
CA PHE A 130 27.49 -19.08 -15.59
C PHE A 130 28.88 -18.44 -15.69
N GLU A 131 29.67 -18.88 -16.66
CA GLU A 131 30.98 -18.32 -16.95
C GLU A 131 30.91 -16.85 -17.38
N TRP A 132 31.90 -16.05 -16.99
CA TRP A 132 31.90 -14.60 -17.21
C TRP A 132 31.81 -14.20 -18.71
N TRP A 133 32.40 -15.00 -19.60
CA TRP A 133 32.34 -14.76 -21.05
C TRP A 133 30.92 -15.01 -21.59
N HIS A 134 30.20 -15.99 -21.04
CA HIS A 134 28.82 -16.30 -21.41
C HIS A 134 27.87 -15.19 -20.96
N ILE A 135 28.04 -14.71 -19.73
CA ILE A 135 27.34 -13.54 -19.19
C ILE A 135 27.55 -12.33 -20.11
N THR A 136 28.80 -12.08 -20.49
CA THR A 136 29.18 -10.95 -21.37
C THR A 136 28.53 -11.09 -22.76
N LEU A 137 28.55 -12.29 -23.34
CA LEU A 137 27.93 -12.58 -24.62
C LEU A 137 26.42 -12.34 -24.60
N VAL A 138 25.71 -12.85 -23.59
CA VAL A 138 24.26 -12.65 -23.43
C VAL A 138 23.90 -11.18 -23.33
N LEU A 139 24.65 -10.40 -22.53
CA LEU A 139 24.46 -8.94 -22.42
C LEU A 139 24.72 -8.23 -23.76
N ALA A 140 25.80 -8.61 -24.47
CA ALA A 140 26.15 -8.03 -25.76
C ALA A 140 25.09 -8.33 -26.83
N VAL A 141 24.58 -9.56 -26.90
CA VAL A 141 23.53 -9.97 -27.84
C VAL A 141 22.24 -9.19 -27.60
N ALA A 142 21.78 -9.09 -26.34
CA ALA A 142 20.58 -8.31 -26.02
C ALA A 142 20.71 -6.83 -26.43
N ALA A 143 21.87 -6.22 -26.16
CA ALA A 143 22.17 -4.85 -26.55
C ALA A 143 22.25 -4.67 -28.09
N ALA A 144 22.92 -5.60 -28.78
CA ALA A 144 23.10 -5.57 -30.22
C ALA A 144 21.78 -5.72 -30.99
N LEU A 145 20.90 -6.64 -30.55
CA LEU A 145 19.57 -6.81 -31.14
C LEU A 145 18.73 -5.53 -30.99
N ALA A 146 18.73 -4.93 -29.81
CA ALA A 146 18.01 -3.70 -29.53
C ALA A 146 18.55 -2.51 -30.35
N TRP A 147 19.88 -2.39 -30.45
CA TRP A 147 20.56 -1.38 -31.25
C TRP A 147 20.27 -1.54 -32.74
N GLY A 148 20.46 -2.74 -33.29
CA GLY A 148 20.22 -3.07 -34.69
C GLY A 148 18.79 -2.81 -35.10
N THR A 149 17.83 -3.30 -34.31
CA THR A 149 16.39 -3.05 -34.54
C THR A 149 16.06 -1.56 -34.47
N THR A 150 16.68 -0.79 -33.57
CA THR A 150 16.49 0.67 -33.53
C THR A 150 16.93 1.36 -34.82
N ARG A 151 18.05 0.91 -35.41
CA ARG A 151 18.55 1.48 -36.67
C ARG A 151 17.73 1.06 -37.88
N LEU A 152 17.26 -0.19 -37.90
CA LEU A 152 16.54 -0.75 -39.04
C LEU A 152 15.05 -0.39 -39.05
N ALA A 153 14.40 -0.45 -37.89
CA ALA A 153 12.94 -0.33 -37.74
C ALA A 153 12.50 0.83 -36.82
N GLY A 154 13.44 1.64 -36.34
CA GLY A 154 13.18 2.81 -35.50
C GLY A 154 13.08 2.52 -34.00
N GLY A 155 13.07 3.58 -33.19
CA GLY A 155 13.27 3.43 -31.74
C GLY A 155 12.12 2.78 -30.95
N PHE A 156 10.88 2.75 -31.45
CA PHE A 156 9.80 2.00 -30.77
C PHE A 156 9.93 0.49 -30.97
N ALA A 157 10.29 0.06 -32.18
CA ALA A 157 10.59 -1.34 -32.48
C ALA A 157 11.84 -1.78 -31.71
N GLY A 158 12.88 -0.96 -31.73
CA GLY A 158 14.08 -1.16 -30.93
C GLY A 158 13.78 -1.28 -29.44
N ALA A 159 12.97 -0.38 -28.86
CA ALA A 159 12.62 -0.46 -27.44
C ALA A 159 11.83 -1.73 -27.10
N SER A 160 10.90 -2.15 -27.96
CA SER A 160 10.14 -3.40 -27.79
C SER A 160 11.07 -4.61 -27.83
N CYS A 161 11.98 -4.64 -28.81
CA CYS A 161 13.02 -5.66 -28.93
C CYS A 161 13.94 -5.67 -27.70
N GLY A 162 14.40 -4.51 -27.25
CA GLY A 162 15.27 -4.39 -26.07
C GLY A 162 14.62 -4.86 -24.77
N LEU A 163 13.32 -4.58 -24.58
CA LEU A 163 12.56 -5.08 -23.43
C LEU A 163 12.45 -6.61 -23.44
N LEU A 164 12.10 -7.20 -24.60
CA LEU A 164 11.96 -8.65 -24.74
C LEU A 164 13.32 -9.36 -24.68
N ALA A 165 14.28 -8.96 -25.50
CA ALA A 165 15.63 -9.53 -25.53
C ALA A 165 16.33 -9.42 -24.16
N GLY A 166 16.10 -8.33 -23.43
CA GLY A 166 16.66 -8.13 -22.11
C GLY A 166 16.00 -8.98 -21.01
N THR A 167 14.79 -9.52 -21.23
CA THR A 167 14.07 -10.30 -20.19
C THR A 167 13.96 -11.79 -20.51
N LEU A 168 14.25 -12.18 -21.75
CA LEU A 168 14.29 -13.59 -22.17
C LEU A 168 15.56 -14.30 -21.67
N PRO A 169 15.47 -15.61 -21.36
CA PRO A 169 16.58 -16.40 -20.83
C PRO A 169 17.53 -16.89 -21.94
N LEU A 170 18.21 -15.96 -22.61
CA LEU A 170 19.13 -16.23 -23.73
C LEU A 170 20.27 -17.20 -23.37
N GLU A 171 20.64 -17.27 -22.09
CA GLU A 171 21.66 -18.12 -21.51
C GLU A 171 21.35 -19.62 -21.61
N THR A 172 20.07 -19.99 -21.67
CA THR A 172 19.62 -21.39 -21.78
C THR A 172 19.18 -21.77 -23.20
N ALA A 173 18.98 -20.79 -24.08
CA ALA A 173 18.49 -20.99 -25.44
C ALA A 173 19.24 -20.09 -26.46
N PRO A 174 20.55 -20.31 -26.66
CA PRO A 174 21.43 -19.34 -27.32
C PRO A 174 21.15 -19.14 -28.83
N LEU A 175 20.52 -20.10 -29.51
CA LEU A 175 20.32 -20.04 -30.97
C LEU A 175 18.90 -19.63 -31.40
N TRP A 176 17.87 -20.22 -30.80
CA TRP A 176 16.48 -20.03 -31.28
C TRP A 176 15.88 -18.68 -30.93
N VAL A 177 16.21 -18.13 -29.76
CA VAL A 177 15.64 -16.85 -29.31
C VAL A 177 16.18 -15.66 -30.13
N PRO A 178 17.50 -15.54 -30.37
CA PRO A 178 18.01 -14.49 -31.25
C PRO A 178 17.50 -14.62 -32.69
N LEU A 179 17.40 -15.85 -33.23
CA LEU A 179 16.85 -16.10 -34.56
C LEU A 179 15.37 -15.68 -34.65
N ALA A 180 14.55 -15.98 -33.64
CA ALA A 180 13.15 -15.55 -33.61
C ALA A 180 13.01 -14.02 -33.53
N LEU A 181 13.86 -13.35 -32.75
CA LEU A 181 13.89 -11.88 -32.66
C LEU A 181 14.37 -11.23 -33.96
N LEU A 182 15.37 -11.82 -34.63
CA LEU A 182 15.85 -11.38 -35.93
C LEU A 182 14.79 -11.62 -37.02
N ALA A 183 14.10 -12.75 -37.00
CA ALA A 183 13.00 -13.04 -37.91
C ALA A 183 11.83 -12.06 -37.71
N ALA A 184 11.49 -11.71 -36.46
CA ALA A 184 10.48 -10.69 -36.17
C ALA A 184 10.92 -9.29 -36.67
N ALA A 185 12.20 -8.94 -36.50
CA ALA A 185 12.76 -7.71 -37.05
C ALA A 185 12.73 -7.71 -38.59
N ALA A 186 13.10 -8.82 -39.22
CA ALA A 186 13.06 -8.99 -40.68
C ALA A 186 11.62 -8.93 -41.23
N ALA A 187 10.66 -9.57 -40.56
CA ALA A 187 9.24 -9.50 -40.89
C ALA A 187 8.71 -8.06 -40.80
N SER A 188 9.18 -7.27 -39.84
CA SER A 188 8.83 -5.84 -39.75
C SER A 188 9.39 -4.99 -40.90
N LEU A 189 10.48 -5.43 -41.54
CA LEU A 189 11.06 -4.80 -42.74
C LEU A 189 10.33 -5.24 -44.02
N ALA A 190 9.75 -6.45 -44.03
CA ALA A 190 9.02 -7.01 -45.16
C ALA A 190 7.60 -6.43 -45.32
N VAL A 191 7.07 -5.71 -44.33
CA VAL A 191 5.79 -5.01 -44.46
C VAL A 191 5.91 -3.92 -45.54
N PRO A 192 5.17 -4.00 -46.67
CA PRO A 192 5.43 -3.19 -47.85
C PRO A 192 5.43 -1.68 -47.56
N ARG A 193 6.48 -0.98 -47.99
CA ARG A 193 6.59 0.49 -48.01
C ARG A 193 5.74 1.13 -49.14
N ALA A 194 4.55 0.60 -49.40
CA ALA A 194 3.69 1.04 -50.49
C ALA A 194 2.92 2.30 -50.08
N GLY A 195 3.55 3.49 -50.15
CA GLY A 195 2.91 4.82 -50.10
C GLY A 195 2.12 5.20 -48.82
N ALA A 196 1.84 4.26 -47.93
CA ALA A 196 1.09 4.44 -46.70
C ALA A 196 2.02 4.89 -45.57
N LYS A 197 1.51 5.76 -44.69
CA LYS A 197 2.21 6.17 -43.46
C LYS A 197 2.72 4.91 -42.75
N PRO A 198 4.01 4.84 -42.37
CA PRO A 198 4.62 3.62 -41.86
C PRO A 198 3.76 3.00 -40.75
N PRO A 199 3.57 1.67 -40.74
CA PRO A 199 2.80 0.99 -39.70
C PRO A 199 3.31 1.44 -38.34
N ARG A 200 2.39 1.79 -37.44
CA ARG A 200 2.76 2.28 -36.13
C ARG A 200 3.18 1.07 -35.29
N LEU A 201 4.43 0.63 -35.44
CA LEU A 201 5.04 -0.42 -34.59
C LEU A 201 4.92 -0.09 -33.09
N ALA A 202 4.62 1.16 -32.73
CA ALA A 202 4.17 1.56 -31.40
C ALA A 202 2.94 0.78 -30.87
N GLY A 203 2.14 0.14 -31.73
CA GLY A 203 1.02 -0.73 -31.35
C GLY A 203 1.44 -2.07 -30.71
N TRP A 204 2.67 -2.54 -30.95
CA TRP A 204 3.22 -3.74 -30.30
C TRP A 204 3.80 -3.47 -28.92
N LEU A 205 4.24 -2.24 -28.67
CA LEU A 205 4.88 -1.83 -27.42
C LEU A 205 4.08 -2.22 -26.15
N PRO A 206 2.73 -2.17 -26.13
CA PRO A 206 1.97 -2.56 -24.96
C PRO A 206 2.13 -4.05 -24.62
N GLY A 207 1.93 -4.93 -25.61
CA GLY A 207 2.09 -6.37 -25.44
C GLY A 207 3.53 -6.76 -25.10
N ALA A 208 4.51 -6.17 -25.80
CA ALA A 208 5.92 -6.42 -25.55
C ALA A 208 6.35 -5.98 -24.14
N THR A 209 5.94 -4.79 -23.69
CA THR A 209 6.24 -4.33 -22.33
C THR A 209 5.55 -5.20 -21.27
N ALA A 210 4.29 -5.59 -21.48
CA ALA A 210 3.58 -6.44 -20.53
C ALA A 210 4.22 -7.83 -20.39
N LEU A 211 4.59 -8.45 -21.52
CA LEU A 211 5.32 -9.72 -21.54
C LEU A 211 6.69 -9.57 -20.88
N ALA A 212 7.42 -8.49 -21.16
CA ALA A 212 8.73 -8.24 -20.55
C ALA A 212 8.64 -8.04 -19.02
N LEU A 213 7.59 -7.39 -18.50
CA LEU A 213 7.38 -7.28 -17.05
C LEU A 213 7.20 -8.66 -16.41
N VAL A 214 6.39 -9.51 -17.02
CA VAL A 214 6.15 -10.88 -16.53
C VAL A 214 7.41 -11.75 -16.67
N ALA A 215 8.11 -11.66 -17.81
CA ALA A 215 9.36 -12.38 -18.03
C ALA A 215 10.45 -11.92 -17.06
N ALA A 216 10.54 -10.62 -16.76
CA ALA A 216 11.47 -10.09 -15.75
C ALA A 216 11.23 -10.71 -14.38
N SER A 217 9.96 -10.91 -13.96
CA SER A 217 9.63 -11.60 -12.71
C SER A 217 10.06 -13.07 -12.67
N LEU A 218 10.34 -13.70 -13.81
CA LEU A 218 10.75 -15.11 -13.92
C LEU A 218 12.24 -15.27 -14.27
N ALA A 219 12.89 -14.20 -14.72
CA ALA A 219 14.28 -14.19 -15.17
C ALA A 219 15.30 -14.70 -14.13
N PRO A 220 15.15 -14.44 -12.80
CA PRO A 220 16.07 -15.00 -11.80
C PRO A 220 16.22 -16.53 -11.83
N TRP A 221 15.22 -17.23 -12.40
CA TRP A 221 15.12 -18.68 -12.48
C TRP A 221 15.23 -19.22 -13.90
N GLY A 222 15.91 -18.48 -14.79
CA GLY A 222 16.07 -18.88 -16.20
C GLY A 222 14.77 -18.81 -17.02
N GLY A 223 13.76 -18.08 -16.53
CA GLY A 223 12.46 -17.97 -17.18
C GLY A 223 11.62 -19.26 -17.12
N ILE A 224 10.50 -19.27 -17.83
CA ILE A 224 9.64 -20.44 -17.96
C ILE A 224 9.29 -20.66 -19.44
N ALA A 225 9.29 -21.91 -19.89
CA ALA A 225 8.88 -22.24 -21.25
C ALA A 225 7.40 -21.87 -21.47
N PRO A 226 7.01 -21.32 -22.64
CA PRO A 226 5.62 -20.96 -22.92
C PRO A 226 4.63 -22.12 -22.76
N SER A 227 5.03 -23.35 -23.12
CA SER A 227 4.21 -24.56 -22.93
C SER A 227 3.95 -24.87 -21.45
N ARG A 228 4.88 -24.53 -20.55
CA ARG A 228 4.71 -24.66 -19.10
C ARG A 228 3.93 -23.49 -18.50
N ALA A 229 4.09 -22.29 -19.06
CA ALA A 229 3.35 -21.10 -18.65
C ALA A 229 1.86 -21.20 -18.98
N PHE A 230 1.51 -21.81 -20.11
CA PHE A 230 0.13 -21.93 -20.59
C PHE A 230 -0.13 -23.35 -21.13
N PRO A 231 -0.13 -24.39 -20.27
CA PRO A 231 -0.25 -25.79 -20.71
C PRO A 231 -1.60 -26.12 -21.34
N HIS A 232 -2.61 -25.26 -21.14
CA HIS A 232 -3.95 -25.40 -21.70
C HIS A 232 -4.26 -24.36 -22.77
N ALA A 233 -3.24 -23.65 -23.29
CA ALA A 233 -3.42 -22.79 -24.45
C ALA A 233 -3.70 -23.67 -25.67
N GLY A 234 -4.98 -23.95 -25.92
CA GLY A 234 -5.44 -24.59 -27.16
C GLY A 234 -5.20 -23.68 -28.37
N TRP A 235 -5.75 -24.05 -29.53
CA TRP A 235 -5.61 -23.27 -30.77
C TRP A 235 -6.03 -21.79 -30.59
N ALA A 236 -7.06 -21.52 -29.79
CA ALA A 236 -7.53 -20.17 -29.50
C ALA A 236 -6.48 -19.34 -28.72
N GLY A 237 -5.75 -19.97 -27.80
CA GLY A 237 -4.67 -19.35 -27.03
C GLY A 237 -3.46 -18.98 -27.91
N ALA A 238 -3.25 -19.67 -29.03
CA ALA A 238 -2.26 -19.27 -30.03
C ALA A 238 -2.81 -18.23 -31.02
N ALA A 239 -4.05 -18.40 -31.48
CA ALA A 239 -4.66 -17.54 -32.49
C ALA A 239 -4.89 -16.10 -32.01
N ALA A 240 -5.31 -15.89 -30.76
CA ALA A 240 -5.62 -14.55 -30.26
C ALA A 240 -4.39 -13.64 -30.09
N PRO A 241 -3.25 -14.08 -29.51
CA PRO A 241 -2.01 -13.31 -29.52
C PRO A 241 -1.49 -13.02 -30.94
N LEU A 242 -1.62 -13.97 -31.88
CA LEU A 242 -1.26 -13.77 -33.29
C LEU A 242 -2.15 -12.72 -33.96
N ALA A 243 -3.46 -12.76 -33.71
CA ALA A 243 -4.40 -11.75 -34.16
C ALA A 243 -4.10 -10.38 -33.56
N ALA A 244 -3.77 -10.31 -32.26
CA ALA A 244 -3.34 -9.07 -31.62
C ALA A 244 -2.04 -8.54 -32.25
N LEU A 245 -1.06 -9.40 -32.51
CA LEU A 245 0.17 -9.03 -33.20
C LEU A 245 -0.10 -8.45 -34.60
N ALA A 246 -1.03 -9.03 -35.35
CA ALA A 246 -1.40 -8.57 -36.69
C ALA A 246 -2.18 -7.24 -36.67
N ILE A 247 -3.14 -7.08 -35.76
CA ILE A 247 -4.10 -5.95 -35.77
C ILE A 247 -3.54 -4.71 -35.04
N THR A 248 -2.82 -4.90 -33.95
CA THR A 248 -2.43 -3.80 -33.06
C THR A 248 -1.54 -2.70 -33.69
N PRO A 249 -0.70 -2.94 -34.72
CA PRO A 249 0.00 -1.88 -35.45
C PRO A 249 -0.91 -0.84 -36.10
N PHE A 250 -2.15 -1.23 -36.40
CA PHE A 250 -3.15 -0.37 -37.03
C PHE A 250 -4.03 0.36 -36.01
N LEU A 251 -3.92 0.01 -34.73
CA LEU A 251 -4.71 0.58 -33.65
C LEU A 251 -3.99 1.74 -32.94
N PRO A 252 -4.74 2.75 -32.44
CA PRO A 252 -4.23 3.68 -31.44
C PRO A 252 -3.75 2.95 -30.18
N GLY A 253 -2.73 3.48 -29.50
CA GLY A 253 -2.08 2.79 -28.37
C GLY A 253 -3.01 2.30 -27.26
N ALA A 254 -4.10 3.03 -26.98
CA ALA A 254 -5.13 2.57 -26.03
C ALA A 254 -5.85 1.31 -26.51
N PHE A 255 -6.35 1.30 -27.74
CA PHE A 255 -7.05 0.15 -28.32
C PHE A 255 -6.11 -1.03 -28.56
N ALA A 256 -4.85 -0.75 -28.94
CA ALA A 256 -3.82 -1.76 -29.03
C ALA A 256 -3.59 -2.46 -27.69
N GLY A 257 -3.47 -1.68 -26.60
CA GLY A 257 -3.34 -2.22 -25.25
C GLY A 257 -4.57 -3.01 -24.78
N ALA A 258 -5.78 -2.53 -25.06
CA ALA A 258 -7.02 -3.25 -24.75
C ALA A 258 -7.14 -4.57 -25.55
N ALA A 259 -6.72 -4.59 -26.82
CA ALA A 259 -6.69 -5.80 -27.63
C ALA A 259 -5.69 -6.83 -27.08
N TRP A 260 -4.51 -6.38 -26.61
CA TRP A 260 -3.55 -7.25 -25.92
C TRP A 260 -4.14 -7.83 -24.63
N LEU A 261 -4.80 -7.01 -23.80
CA LEU A 261 -5.49 -7.49 -22.60
C LEU A 261 -6.54 -8.55 -22.95
N ALA A 262 -7.38 -8.30 -23.96
CA ALA A 262 -8.37 -9.28 -24.42
C ALA A 262 -7.73 -10.59 -24.89
N ALA A 263 -6.62 -10.52 -25.63
CA ALA A 263 -5.89 -11.71 -26.07
C ALA A 263 -5.40 -12.56 -24.88
N THR A 264 -4.92 -11.93 -23.80
CA THR A 264 -4.45 -12.69 -22.62
C THR A 264 -5.56 -13.51 -21.95
N VAL A 265 -6.82 -13.11 -22.09
CA VAL A 265 -7.96 -13.85 -21.50
C VAL A 265 -8.09 -15.25 -22.08
N THR A 266 -7.67 -15.44 -23.34
CA THR A 266 -7.76 -16.71 -24.06
C THR A 266 -6.61 -17.69 -23.79
N LEU A 267 -5.53 -17.24 -23.11
CA LEU A 267 -4.32 -18.05 -22.91
C LEU A 267 -4.54 -19.20 -21.93
N ALA A 268 -5.29 -18.95 -20.85
CA ALA A 268 -5.59 -19.93 -19.82
C ALA A 268 -6.73 -19.41 -18.93
N PRO A 269 -7.45 -20.31 -18.21
CA PRO A 269 -8.34 -19.91 -17.14
C PRO A 269 -7.56 -19.23 -16.00
N VAL A 270 -8.24 -18.38 -15.24
CA VAL A 270 -7.69 -17.80 -14.01
C VAL A 270 -7.46 -18.93 -13.00
N ARG A 271 -6.31 -18.90 -12.32
CA ARG A 271 -6.00 -19.82 -11.22
C ARG A 271 -6.56 -19.28 -9.90
N PRO A 272 -7.15 -20.12 -9.03
CA PRO A 272 -7.62 -19.67 -7.72
C PRO A 272 -6.46 -19.14 -6.85
N PRO A 273 -6.64 -18.06 -6.05
CA PRO A 273 -5.64 -17.59 -5.10
C PRO A 273 -5.25 -18.71 -4.13
N PRO A 274 -3.96 -19.01 -3.99
CA PRO A 274 -3.51 -20.01 -3.05
C PRO A 274 -3.60 -19.46 -1.60
N PRO A 275 -3.93 -20.33 -0.62
CA PRO A 275 -3.91 -19.96 0.79
C PRO A 275 -2.47 -19.75 1.27
N ASP A 276 -2.25 -18.71 2.07
CA ASP A 276 -0.94 -18.34 2.61
C ASP A 276 -0.67 -19.09 3.92
N ARG A 277 -0.11 -20.29 3.84
CA ARG A 277 0.18 -21.13 5.02
C ARG A 277 1.50 -21.89 4.88
N PRO A 278 2.15 -22.23 6.00
CA PRO A 278 3.37 -23.02 5.99
C PRO A 278 3.12 -24.38 5.33
N ALA A 279 4.13 -24.87 4.61
CA ALA A 279 4.10 -26.19 4.03
C ALA A 279 4.04 -27.25 5.14
N VAL A 280 3.33 -28.34 4.88
CA VAL A 280 3.18 -29.45 5.82
C VAL A 280 3.70 -30.73 5.16
N GLU A 281 4.56 -31.45 5.87
CA GLU A 281 5.14 -32.71 5.40
C GLU A 281 4.40 -33.91 6.01
N VAL A 282 4.19 -34.93 5.19
CA VAL A 282 3.60 -36.21 5.59
C VAL A 282 4.60 -37.31 5.22
N THR A 283 5.09 -38.02 6.22
CA THR A 283 6.17 -39.01 6.11
C THR A 283 5.69 -40.38 6.56
N ALA A 284 6.51 -41.44 6.43
CA ALA A 284 6.15 -42.73 7.00
C ALA A 284 6.01 -42.71 8.54
N ALA A 285 6.78 -41.84 9.23
CA ALA A 285 6.74 -41.69 10.68
C ALA A 285 5.55 -40.84 11.17
N SER A 286 5.08 -39.90 10.32
CA SER A 286 3.87 -39.11 10.54
C SER A 286 2.99 -39.24 9.29
N PRO A 287 2.31 -40.39 9.11
CA PRO A 287 1.57 -40.71 7.88
C PRO A 287 0.30 -39.90 7.72
N GLU A 288 -0.03 -39.06 8.69
CA GLU A 288 -1.25 -38.29 8.70
C GLU A 288 -1.01 -36.88 9.23
N VAL A 289 -1.70 -35.92 8.62
CA VAL A 289 -1.75 -34.56 9.15
C VAL A 289 -3.12 -33.92 8.96
N ALA A 290 -3.55 -33.17 9.95
CA ALA A 290 -4.75 -32.34 9.86
C ALA A 290 -4.43 -31.08 9.05
N LEU A 291 -5.18 -30.88 7.97
CA LEU A 291 -5.11 -29.69 7.14
C LEU A 291 -5.91 -28.53 7.76
N PRO A 292 -5.68 -27.29 7.32
CA PRO A 292 -6.48 -26.13 7.67
C PRO A 292 -7.99 -26.34 7.66
N LEU A 293 -8.67 -25.74 8.64
CA LEU A 293 -10.13 -25.66 8.66
C LEU A 293 -10.64 -24.98 7.37
N SER A 294 -11.58 -25.59 6.68
CA SER A 294 -12.24 -25.00 5.51
C SER A 294 -13.16 -23.87 5.94
N ALA A 295 -13.11 -22.77 5.18
CA ALA A 295 -14.27 -21.91 5.00
C ALA A 295 -15.16 -22.46 3.88
N GLU A 296 -16.40 -21.99 3.80
CA GLU A 296 -17.30 -22.31 2.70
C GLU A 296 -16.66 -21.90 1.37
N GLY A 297 -16.55 -22.83 0.40
CA GLY A 297 -16.02 -22.55 -0.93
C GLY A 297 -15.13 -23.64 -1.52
N VAL A 298 -14.27 -23.24 -2.45
CA VAL A 298 -13.29 -24.13 -3.09
C VAL A 298 -12.08 -24.27 -2.18
N TYR A 299 -11.79 -25.47 -1.72
CA TYR A 299 -10.58 -25.84 -1.00
C TYR A 299 -9.48 -26.20 -2.00
N VAL A 300 -8.35 -25.50 -1.92
CA VAL A 300 -7.17 -25.71 -2.77
C VAL A 300 -6.14 -26.50 -1.99
N LEU A 301 -5.58 -27.52 -2.63
CA LEU A 301 -4.51 -28.35 -2.12
C LEU A 301 -3.42 -28.49 -3.20
N ASP A 302 -2.28 -27.84 -2.98
CA ASP A 302 -1.10 -27.96 -3.84
C ASP A 302 -0.14 -28.97 -3.22
N LEU A 303 0.05 -30.10 -3.90
CA LEU A 303 0.82 -31.24 -3.40
C LEU A 303 2.03 -31.52 -4.28
N THR A 304 3.13 -31.89 -3.65
CA THR A 304 4.31 -32.40 -4.34
C THR A 304 4.87 -33.62 -3.61
N LEU A 305 5.60 -34.45 -4.34
CA LEU A 305 6.27 -35.63 -3.81
C LEU A 305 7.78 -35.38 -3.75
N ALA A 306 8.46 -35.92 -2.74
CA ALA A 306 9.91 -36.00 -2.72
C ALA A 306 10.35 -37.46 -2.66
N ASN A 307 11.44 -37.77 -3.39
CA ASN A 307 12.02 -39.11 -3.51
C ASN A 307 11.05 -40.16 -4.10
N ALA A 308 10.19 -39.74 -5.02
CA ALA A 308 9.12 -40.52 -5.64
C ALA A 308 9.36 -40.76 -7.13
N ALA A 309 10.59 -40.60 -7.64
CA ALA A 309 10.91 -40.81 -9.05
C ALA A 309 10.42 -42.17 -9.55
N GLU A 310 10.58 -43.24 -8.76
CA GLU A 310 10.18 -44.61 -9.16
C GLU A 310 8.67 -44.90 -9.03
N VAL A 311 7.89 -43.98 -8.47
CA VAL A 311 6.43 -44.16 -8.30
C VAL A 311 5.75 -44.07 -9.66
N GLN A 312 4.98 -45.09 -10.02
CA GLN A 312 4.30 -45.20 -11.32
C GLN A 312 3.14 -44.20 -11.44
N THR A 313 2.88 -43.72 -12.66
CA THR A 313 1.68 -42.89 -12.95
C THR A 313 0.41 -43.59 -12.49
N GLY A 314 -0.47 -42.87 -11.82
CA GLY A 314 -1.77 -43.37 -11.36
C GLY A 314 -1.73 -44.05 -9.99
N THR A 315 -0.54 -44.30 -9.42
CA THR A 315 -0.40 -44.83 -8.06
C THR A 315 -1.00 -43.86 -7.05
N THR A 316 -1.90 -44.34 -6.18
CA THR A 316 -2.42 -43.54 -5.06
C THR A 316 -1.27 -43.25 -4.09
N VAL A 317 -1.06 -41.97 -3.79
CA VAL A 317 0.01 -41.53 -2.89
C VAL A 317 -0.52 -41.00 -1.56
N ALA A 318 -1.75 -40.48 -1.56
CA ALA A 318 -2.45 -40.07 -0.36
C ALA A 318 -3.96 -40.06 -0.60
N THR A 319 -4.70 -39.99 0.50
CA THR A 319 -6.14 -39.79 0.51
C THR A 319 -6.47 -38.59 1.39
N VAL A 320 -7.33 -37.70 0.90
CA VAL A 320 -7.93 -36.65 1.74
C VAL A 320 -9.22 -37.20 2.34
N LEU A 321 -9.24 -37.32 3.66
CA LEU A 321 -10.42 -37.70 4.44
C LEU A 321 -11.22 -36.47 4.87
N ASP A 322 -12.45 -36.71 5.33
CA ASP A 322 -13.41 -35.69 5.79
C ASP A 322 -13.87 -34.69 4.71
N ALA A 323 -13.53 -34.92 3.45
CA ALA A 323 -13.94 -34.14 2.28
C ALA A 323 -15.33 -34.53 1.71
N GLY A 324 -16.18 -35.17 2.52
CA GLY A 324 -17.44 -35.80 2.10
C GLY A 324 -17.24 -37.23 1.60
N ALA A 325 -16.49 -37.39 0.50
CA ALA A 325 -16.00 -38.70 0.02
C ALA A 325 -14.47 -38.74 0.07
N PRO A 326 -13.83 -39.88 0.38
CA PRO A 326 -12.38 -40.00 0.34
C PRO A 326 -11.83 -39.63 -1.04
N LEU A 327 -10.96 -38.63 -1.11
CA LEU A 327 -10.36 -38.17 -2.35
C LEU A 327 -8.96 -38.77 -2.49
N ALA A 328 -8.84 -39.80 -3.32
CA ALA A 328 -7.56 -40.43 -3.65
C ALA A 328 -6.74 -39.52 -4.58
N LEU A 329 -5.52 -39.20 -4.15
CA LEU A 329 -4.55 -38.38 -4.86
C LEU A 329 -3.52 -39.30 -5.52
N ARG A 330 -3.24 -39.10 -6.82
CA ARG A 330 -2.41 -40.03 -7.61
C ARG A 330 -1.16 -39.37 -8.20
N ALA A 331 -0.05 -40.10 -8.20
CA ALA A 331 1.19 -39.69 -8.86
C ALA A 331 0.99 -39.52 -10.38
N GLY A 332 1.52 -38.45 -10.94
CA GLY A 332 1.37 -38.04 -12.34
C GLY A 332 -0.04 -37.67 -12.79
N VAL A 333 -0.99 -37.56 -11.86
CA VAL A 333 -2.36 -37.08 -12.13
C VAL A 333 -2.65 -35.84 -11.27
N ASP A 334 -2.52 -35.99 -9.95
CA ASP A 334 -2.88 -34.96 -8.96
C ASP A 334 -1.64 -34.35 -8.28
N THR A 335 -0.50 -35.04 -8.35
CA THR A 335 0.80 -34.60 -7.84
C THR A 335 1.93 -35.24 -8.65
N ALA A 336 3.16 -34.78 -8.47
CA ALA A 336 4.36 -35.37 -9.07
C ALA A 336 5.58 -35.14 -8.17
N GLU A 337 6.68 -35.83 -8.50
CA GLU A 337 8.02 -35.58 -7.97
C GLU A 337 8.36 -34.09 -8.10
N TRP A 338 8.72 -33.43 -7.01
CA TRP A 338 8.97 -31.99 -6.98
C TRP A 338 10.04 -31.62 -7.99
N SER A 339 11.05 -32.48 -8.14
CA SER A 339 12.18 -32.33 -9.01
C SER A 339 11.98 -32.91 -10.41
N HIS A 340 10.73 -33.20 -10.83
CA HIS A 340 10.40 -33.90 -12.08
C HIS A 340 11.19 -33.45 -13.32
N GLU A 341 11.41 -32.13 -13.48
CA GLU A 341 12.06 -31.56 -14.65
C GLU A 341 13.58 -31.37 -14.51
N ARG A 342 14.19 -31.76 -13.38
CA ARG A 342 15.64 -31.71 -13.23
C ARG A 342 16.30 -32.70 -14.21
N PRO A 343 17.35 -32.29 -14.96
CA PRO A 343 17.98 -33.16 -15.97
C PRO A 343 18.48 -34.49 -15.43
N ASP A 344 18.94 -34.52 -14.18
CA ASP A 344 19.42 -35.71 -13.49
C ASP A 344 18.31 -36.60 -12.92
N VAL A 345 17.12 -36.03 -12.63
CA VAL A 345 15.99 -36.78 -12.06
C VAL A 345 15.06 -37.30 -13.14
N ARG A 346 14.76 -36.46 -14.15
CA ARG A 346 13.78 -36.73 -15.22
C ARG A 346 13.92 -38.10 -15.89
N PRO A 347 15.13 -38.64 -16.18
CA PRO A 347 15.27 -39.98 -16.77
C PRO A 347 14.76 -41.11 -15.88
N HIS A 348 14.66 -40.88 -14.57
CA HIS A 348 14.23 -41.86 -13.57
C HIS A 348 12.78 -41.68 -13.13
N VAL A 349 12.08 -40.64 -13.58
CA VAL A 349 10.69 -40.39 -13.19
C VAL A 349 9.72 -41.29 -13.96
N ALA A 350 9.09 -42.22 -13.24
CA ALA A 350 8.13 -43.20 -13.73
C ALA A 350 6.68 -42.66 -13.83
N HIS A 351 6.49 -41.38 -13.59
CA HIS A 351 5.18 -40.74 -13.72
C HIS A 351 5.18 -39.46 -14.57
N THR A 352 4.01 -39.09 -15.10
CA THR A 352 3.85 -37.85 -15.88
C THR A 352 3.76 -36.62 -14.98
N LEU A 353 3.73 -35.42 -15.58
CA LEU A 353 3.33 -34.21 -14.86
C LEU A 353 1.84 -34.27 -14.45
N PRO A 354 1.43 -33.60 -13.35
CA PRO A 354 0.04 -33.57 -12.94
C PRO A 354 -0.81 -32.81 -13.95
N ARG A 355 -2.13 -33.07 -13.97
CA ARG A 355 -3.08 -32.43 -14.90
C ARG A 355 -3.13 -30.90 -14.74
N ARG A 356 -2.93 -30.42 -13.52
CA ARG A 356 -2.92 -28.99 -13.15
C ARG A 356 -1.60 -28.65 -12.46
N PRO A 357 -0.50 -28.54 -13.21
CA PRO A 357 0.79 -28.24 -12.62
C PRO A 357 0.78 -26.83 -12.04
N VAL A 358 1.50 -26.68 -10.94
CA VAL A 358 1.85 -25.43 -10.26
C VAL A 358 3.36 -25.45 -10.06
N TRP A 359 4.03 -24.42 -10.57
CA TRP A 359 5.46 -24.29 -10.54
C TRP A 359 5.89 -23.43 -9.37
N ARG A 360 6.91 -23.91 -8.66
CA ARG A 360 7.57 -23.18 -7.60
C ARG A 360 9.05 -23.04 -7.94
N PRO A 361 9.60 -21.82 -7.89
CA PRO A 361 11.02 -21.64 -8.13
C PRO A 361 11.85 -22.24 -6.98
N GLY A 362 12.98 -22.86 -7.32
CA GLY A 362 14.02 -23.26 -6.37
C GLY A 362 15.22 -22.33 -6.43
N GLU A 363 16.40 -22.92 -6.61
CA GLU A 363 17.68 -22.23 -6.82
C GLU A 363 17.64 -21.20 -7.97
N VAL A 364 18.63 -20.33 -8.06
CA VAL A 364 18.74 -19.29 -9.11
C VAL A 364 19.89 -19.58 -10.06
N GLY A 365 19.92 -18.89 -11.20
CA GLY A 365 21.07 -18.95 -12.10
C GLY A 365 21.19 -20.26 -12.90
N SER A 366 22.40 -20.75 -13.11
CA SER A 366 22.68 -22.01 -13.83
C SER A 366 22.11 -23.24 -13.14
N ASN A 367 21.90 -23.17 -11.81
CA ASN A 367 21.25 -24.22 -11.04
C ASN A 367 19.73 -24.04 -10.93
N ALA A 368 19.13 -23.10 -11.65
CA ALA A 368 17.71 -22.81 -11.48
C ALA A 368 16.85 -24.06 -11.73
N VAL A 369 16.05 -24.42 -10.72
CA VAL A 369 15.11 -25.54 -10.81
C VAL A 369 13.70 -25.01 -10.66
N TRP A 370 12.79 -25.52 -11.49
CA TRP A 370 11.36 -25.33 -11.34
C TRP A 370 10.77 -26.56 -10.69
N GLY A 371 10.47 -26.45 -9.40
CA GLY A 371 9.73 -27.47 -8.67
C GLY A 371 8.29 -27.55 -9.18
N VAL A 372 7.72 -28.76 -9.22
CA VAL A 372 6.31 -28.97 -9.61
C VAL A 372 5.47 -29.50 -8.45
N ALA A 373 4.33 -28.88 -8.26
CA ALA A 373 3.22 -29.39 -7.46
C ALA A 373 2.01 -29.64 -8.39
N GLY A 374 1.14 -30.56 -8.00
CA GLY A 374 -0.17 -30.70 -8.62
C GLY A 374 -1.24 -30.06 -7.76
N ARG A 375 -2.13 -29.29 -8.40
CA ARG A 375 -3.25 -28.62 -7.74
C ARG A 375 -4.50 -29.47 -7.79
N THR A 376 -5.03 -29.77 -6.61
CA THR A 376 -6.33 -30.40 -6.41
C THR A 376 -7.30 -29.38 -5.83
N GLU A 377 -8.54 -29.38 -6.34
CA GLU A 377 -9.61 -28.48 -5.90
C GLU A 377 -10.83 -29.31 -5.49
N ALA A 378 -11.37 -29.05 -4.30
CA ALA A 378 -12.58 -29.71 -3.80
C ALA A 378 -13.50 -28.67 -3.15
N ARG A 379 -14.82 -28.79 -3.33
CA ARG A 379 -15.76 -27.93 -2.59
C ARG A 379 -16.02 -28.55 -1.23
N LEU A 380 -15.66 -27.82 -0.17
CA LEU A 380 -15.85 -28.27 1.21
C LEU A 380 -16.84 -27.37 1.93
N SER A 381 -17.65 -27.97 2.80
CA SER A 381 -18.50 -27.22 3.74
C SER A 381 -17.64 -26.43 4.72
N ALA A 382 -18.17 -25.34 5.29
CA ALA A 382 -17.46 -24.59 6.33
C ALA A 382 -17.18 -25.46 7.56
N ARG A 383 -16.07 -25.17 8.26
CA ARG A 383 -15.64 -25.81 9.50
C ARG A 383 -15.26 -27.29 9.38
N VAL A 384 -15.09 -27.81 8.18
CA VAL A 384 -14.48 -29.13 7.96
C VAL A 384 -12.98 -29.01 8.16
N ARG A 385 -12.34 -29.97 8.82
CA ARG A 385 -10.88 -30.03 8.97
C ARG A 385 -10.36 -31.25 8.21
N PRO A 386 -10.00 -31.13 6.91
CA PRO A 386 -9.60 -32.28 6.12
C PRO A 386 -8.36 -32.94 6.71
N ARG A 387 -8.24 -34.26 6.57
CA ARG A 387 -7.04 -35.00 6.99
C ARG A 387 -6.35 -35.53 5.75
N LEU A 388 -5.06 -35.25 5.61
CA LEU A 388 -4.24 -35.80 4.54
C LEU A 388 -3.53 -37.03 5.06
N VAL A 389 -3.85 -38.19 4.48
CA VAL A 389 -3.31 -39.49 4.89
C VAL A 389 -2.43 -40.05 3.77
N ARG A 390 -1.16 -40.30 4.07
CA ARG A 390 -0.20 -40.94 3.18
C ARG A 390 -0.58 -42.41 2.95
N GLU A 391 -0.46 -42.86 1.70
CA GLU A 391 -0.70 -44.27 1.36
C GLU A 391 0.38 -45.18 1.98
N ALA A 392 -0.05 -46.25 2.67
CA ALA A 392 0.85 -47.11 3.44
C ALA A 392 1.82 -47.91 2.54
N THR A 393 1.41 -48.19 1.30
CA THR A 393 2.21 -48.95 0.33
C THR A 393 3.35 -48.13 -0.29
N LEU A 394 3.44 -46.82 -0.01
CA LEU A 394 4.54 -46.01 -0.53
C LEU A 394 5.87 -46.31 0.17
N PRO A 395 7.00 -46.36 -0.57
CA PRO A 395 8.33 -46.53 0.01
C PRO A 395 8.59 -45.51 1.13
N PRO A 396 9.17 -45.90 2.29
CA PRO A 396 9.30 -45.01 3.46
C PRO A 396 9.99 -43.66 3.20
N GLN A 397 10.89 -43.61 2.22
CA GLN A 397 11.60 -42.41 1.78
C GLN A 397 10.73 -41.40 1.01
N VAL A 398 9.57 -41.83 0.50
CA VAL A 398 8.62 -40.95 -0.20
C VAL A 398 7.94 -40.05 0.82
N VAL A 399 8.18 -38.76 0.67
CA VAL A 399 7.56 -37.70 1.48
C VAL A 399 6.54 -36.97 0.63
N LEU A 400 5.36 -36.72 1.20
CA LEU A 400 4.38 -35.82 0.61
C LEU A 400 4.49 -34.45 1.25
N VAL A 401 4.50 -33.41 0.43
CA VAL A 401 4.51 -32.03 0.90
C VAL A 401 3.26 -31.33 0.41
N ALA A 402 2.38 -30.97 1.34
CA ALA A 402 1.27 -30.05 1.10
C ALA A 402 1.82 -28.62 1.12
N ALA A 403 2.19 -28.13 -0.05
CA ALA A 403 2.86 -26.86 -0.22
C ALA A 403 1.92 -25.66 -0.01
N ALA A 404 0.62 -25.85 -0.27
CA ALA A 404 -0.47 -24.96 0.13
C ALA A 404 -1.74 -25.78 0.38
N ALA A 405 -2.49 -25.44 1.43
CA ALA A 405 -3.77 -26.08 1.75
C ALA A 405 -4.72 -25.07 2.41
N GLY A 406 -5.99 -25.04 2.00
CA GLY A 406 -6.99 -24.13 2.57
C GLY A 406 -8.06 -23.70 1.57
N THR A 407 -9.12 -23.05 2.07
CA THR A 407 -10.14 -22.45 1.20
C THR A 407 -9.56 -21.27 0.42
N GLU A 408 -9.84 -21.24 -0.88
CA GLU A 408 -9.57 -20.12 -1.79
C GLU A 408 -10.21 -18.85 -1.22
N GLN A 409 -9.37 -17.93 -0.78
CA GLN A 409 -9.81 -16.60 -0.38
C GLN A 409 -8.87 -15.57 -1.00
N PRO A 410 -9.40 -14.48 -1.59
CA PRO A 410 -8.58 -13.32 -1.91
C PRO A 410 -7.84 -12.89 -0.65
N THR A 411 -6.64 -12.30 -0.80
CA THR A 411 -5.82 -11.93 0.36
C THR A 411 -6.63 -11.02 1.30
N PRO A 412 -6.96 -11.49 2.52
CA PRO A 412 -7.73 -10.70 3.46
C PRO A 412 -7.04 -9.36 3.75
N PRO A 413 -7.80 -8.27 3.98
CA PRO A 413 -9.26 -8.22 4.16
C PRO A 413 -10.05 -7.99 2.86
N ARG A 414 -9.49 -8.32 1.70
CA ARG A 414 -10.14 -8.08 0.40
C ARG A 414 -11.06 -9.23 0.02
N ASP A 415 -12.11 -8.91 -0.73
CA ASP A 415 -13.11 -9.89 -1.21
C ASP A 415 -13.04 -10.11 -2.74
N TRP A 416 -12.32 -9.27 -3.47
CA TRP A 416 -12.14 -9.39 -4.92
C TRP A 416 -10.82 -10.06 -5.29
N PRO A 417 -10.84 -11.08 -6.16
CA PRO A 417 -9.63 -11.66 -6.72
C PRO A 417 -9.03 -10.74 -7.79
N LEU A 418 -7.76 -10.97 -8.15
CA LEU A 418 -7.02 -10.18 -9.14
C LEU A 418 -7.77 -9.90 -10.46
N PRO A 419 -8.48 -10.86 -11.11
CA PRO A 419 -9.20 -10.58 -12.36
C PRO A 419 -10.29 -9.52 -12.21
N MET A 420 -10.98 -9.48 -11.06
CA MET A 420 -12.00 -8.47 -10.80
C MET A 420 -11.38 -7.08 -10.68
N TRP A 421 -10.23 -6.97 -10.01
CA TRP A 421 -9.45 -5.72 -9.98
C TRP A 421 -9.00 -5.26 -11.37
N ILE A 422 -8.55 -6.19 -12.22
CA ILE A 422 -8.15 -5.90 -13.60
C ILE A 422 -9.35 -5.39 -14.41
N LEU A 423 -10.50 -6.05 -14.31
CA LEU A 423 -11.71 -5.67 -15.03
C LEU A 423 -12.20 -4.28 -14.60
N ALA A 424 -12.33 -4.05 -13.29
CA ALA A 424 -12.78 -2.77 -12.75
C ALA A 424 -11.85 -1.61 -13.16
N ALA A 425 -10.53 -1.81 -13.07
CA ALA A 425 -9.55 -0.83 -13.52
C ALA A 425 -9.58 -0.63 -15.03
N GLY A 426 -9.78 -1.69 -15.82
CA GLY A 426 -9.95 -1.60 -17.28
C GLY A 426 -11.13 -0.73 -17.69
N ILE A 427 -12.27 -0.89 -17.01
CA ILE A 427 -13.47 -0.06 -17.21
C ILE A 427 -13.16 1.40 -16.84
N ALA A 428 -12.57 1.65 -15.66
CA ALA A 428 -12.22 3.00 -15.23
C ALA A 428 -11.25 3.69 -16.19
N VAL A 429 -10.20 2.98 -16.64
CA VAL A 429 -9.22 3.45 -17.63
C VAL A 429 -9.91 3.80 -18.93
N ALA A 430 -10.77 2.93 -19.46
CA ALA A 430 -11.49 3.16 -20.71
C ALA A 430 -12.37 4.43 -20.62
N LEU A 431 -13.16 4.56 -19.56
CA LEU A 431 -14.04 5.72 -19.33
C LEU A 431 -13.24 7.02 -19.24
N VAL A 432 -12.14 7.03 -18.47
CA VAL A 432 -11.26 8.21 -18.33
C VAL A 432 -10.64 8.59 -19.68
N GLN A 433 -10.14 7.60 -20.43
CA GLN A 433 -9.49 7.85 -21.72
C GLN A 433 -10.47 8.36 -22.78
N VAL A 434 -11.68 7.80 -22.83
CA VAL A 434 -12.77 8.23 -23.73
C VAL A 434 -13.21 9.65 -23.38
N ALA A 435 -13.58 9.91 -22.11
CA ALA A 435 -14.08 11.21 -21.66
C ALA A 435 -13.06 12.35 -21.83
N SER A 436 -11.76 12.04 -21.70
CA SER A 436 -10.67 13.01 -21.88
C SER A 436 -10.13 13.10 -23.31
N ARG A 437 -10.53 12.16 -24.20
CA ARG A 437 -9.95 11.94 -25.53
C ARG A 437 -8.44 11.67 -25.50
N THR A 438 -7.91 11.18 -24.37
CA THR A 438 -6.47 10.88 -24.23
C THR A 438 -6.07 9.58 -24.92
N TRP A 439 -7.01 8.71 -25.28
CA TRP A 439 -6.79 7.45 -26.00
C TRP A 439 -5.98 7.61 -27.31
N ARG A 440 -5.99 8.81 -27.91
CA ARG A 440 -5.22 9.13 -29.12
C ARG A 440 -3.72 9.35 -28.87
N ARG A 441 -3.31 9.51 -27.61
CA ARG A 441 -1.91 9.79 -27.24
C ARG A 441 -1.12 8.49 -27.11
N PRO A 442 0.17 8.47 -27.48
CA PRO A 442 1.03 7.30 -27.30
C PRO A 442 1.08 6.80 -25.84
N ALA A 443 1.08 7.72 -24.88
CA ALA A 443 1.10 7.39 -23.45
C ALA A 443 -0.17 6.67 -22.96
N ALA A 444 -1.25 6.64 -23.75
CA ALA A 444 -2.50 5.97 -23.39
C ALA A 444 -2.36 4.44 -23.32
N ALA A 445 -1.28 3.88 -23.86
CA ALA A 445 -0.97 2.45 -23.77
C ALA A 445 -0.49 2.01 -22.37
N LEU A 446 0.11 2.90 -21.58
CA LEU A 446 0.71 2.58 -20.28
C LEU A 446 -0.27 1.90 -19.28
N PRO A 447 -1.50 2.39 -19.06
CA PRO A 447 -2.45 1.69 -18.17
C PRO A 447 -2.72 0.27 -18.63
N TRP A 448 -2.87 0.06 -19.94
CA TRP A 448 -3.16 -1.25 -20.52
C TRP A 448 -1.98 -2.21 -20.43
N VAL A 449 -0.73 -1.72 -20.46
CA VAL A 449 0.47 -2.54 -20.17
C VAL A 449 0.36 -3.17 -18.79
N LEU A 450 0.02 -2.36 -17.78
CA LEU A 450 -0.07 -2.81 -16.39
C LEU A 450 -1.20 -3.84 -16.22
N LEU A 451 -2.36 -3.59 -16.82
CA LEU A 451 -3.50 -4.52 -16.78
C LEU A 451 -3.22 -5.82 -17.55
N THR A 452 -2.56 -5.73 -18.70
CA THR A 452 -2.16 -6.91 -19.49
C THR A 452 -1.16 -7.76 -18.73
N ALA A 453 -0.16 -7.13 -18.09
CA ALA A 453 0.80 -7.83 -17.24
C ALA A 453 0.08 -8.53 -16.08
N ALA A 454 -0.80 -7.83 -15.35
CA ALA A 454 -1.60 -8.44 -14.29
C ALA A 454 -2.46 -9.61 -14.77
N SER A 455 -3.04 -9.51 -15.97
CA SER A 455 -3.85 -10.57 -16.58
C SER A 455 -3.05 -11.83 -16.90
N LEU A 456 -1.79 -11.66 -17.34
CA LEU A 456 -0.83 -12.75 -17.51
C LEU A 456 -0.46 -13.37 -16.15
N LEU A 457 -0.14 -12.55 -15.14
CA LEU A 457 0.15 -13.03 -13.78
C LEU A 457 -0.99 -13.85 -13.18
N ALA A 458 -2.25 -13.48 -13.46
CA ALA A 458 -3.44 -14.19 -12.98
C ALA A 458 -3.60 -15.61 -13.59
N ARG A 459 -2.91 -15.87 -14.69
CA ARG A 459 -3.03 -17.09 -15.50
C ARG A 459 -1.82 -18.00 -15.44
N LEU A 460 -0.68 -17.44 -15.02
CA LEU A 460 0.55 -18.21 -14.85
C LEU A 460 0.40 -19.22 -13.71
N PRO A 461 0.77 -20.49 -13.93
CA PRO A 461 0.84 -21.50 -12.88
C PRO A 461 2.11 -21.33 -12.03
N VAL A 462 2.49 -20.10 -11.66
CA VAL A 462 3.67 -19.84 -10.80
C VAL A 462 3.17 -19.25 -9.49
N GLU A 463 3.17 -20.06 -8.44
CA GLU A 463 2.40 -19.74 -7.24
C GLU A 463 2.87 -18.51 -6.47
N PRO A 464 4.18 -18.34 -6.16
CA PRO A 464 4.60 -17.15 -5.42
C PRO A 464 4.35 -15.87 -6.22
N LEU A 465 4.39 -15.97 -7.56
CA LEU A 465 4.10 -14.85 -8.45
C LEU A 465 2.60 -14.52 -8.46
N ARG A 466 1.75 -15.56 -8.42
CA ARG A 466 0.30 -15.42 -8.27
C ARG A 466 -0.04 -14.75 -6.94
N LEU A 467 0.60 -15.15 -5.84
CA LEU A 467 0.45 -14.53 -4.52
C LEU A 467 0.84 -13.05 -4.54
N VAL A 468 1.98 -12.71 -5.15
CA VAL A 468 2.40 -11.31 -5.35
C VAL A 468 1.35 -10.56 -6.16
N GLY A 469 0.85 -11.15 -7.25
CA GLY A 469 -0.20 -10.58 -8.08
C GLY A 469 -1.50 -10.31 -7.31
N GLU A 470 -1.96 -11.24 -6.47
CA GLU A 470 -3.15 -11.08 -5.63
C GLU A 470 -2.95 -10.02 -4.54
N ARG A 471 -1.81 -10.06 -3.83
CA ARG A 471 -1.45 -9.09 -2.79
C ARG A 471 -1.30 -7.67 -3.33
N HIS A 472 -0.89 -7.51 -4.57
CA HIS A 472 -0.68 -6.20 -5.21
C HIS A 472 -1.66 -5.86 -6.33
N GLY A 473 -2.72 -6.64 -6.52
CA GLY A 473 -3.70 -6.44 -7.60
C GLY A 473 -4.34 -5.06 -7.57
N VAL A 474 -4.74 -4.60 -6.38
CA VAL A 474 -5.25 -3.24 -6.17
C VAL A 474 -4.19 -2.16 -6.47
N ASP A 475 -2.92 -2.40 -6.14
CA ASP A 475 -1.85 -1.44 -6.41
C ASP A 475 -1.67 -1.31 -7.94
N ILE A 476 -1.70 -2.42 -8.68
CA ILE A 476 -1.62 -2.42 -10.14
C ILE A 476 -2.84 -1.73 -10.76
N ALA A 477 -4.05 -2.01 -10.26
CA ALA A 477 -5.29 -1.36 -10.67
C ALA A 477 -5.27 0.16 -10.44
N LEU A 478 -4.79 0.61 -9.29
CA LEU A 478 -4.63 2.03 -8.97
C LEU A 478 -3.55 2.67 -9.86
N ALA A 479 -2.42 2.01 -10.08
CA ALA A 479 -1.36 2.48 -10.97
C ALA A 479 -1.87 2.66 -12.41
N ALA A 480 -2.63 1.69 -12.93
CA ALA A 480 -3.29 1.77 -14.23
C ALA A 480 -4.25 2.97 -14.26
N THR A 481 -5.16 3.09 -13.29
CA THR A 481 -6.12 4.19 -13.22
C THR A 481 -5.43 5.55 -13.17
N LEU A 482 -4.39 5.72 -12.35
CA LEU A 482 -3.63 6.96 -12.26
C LEU A 482 -2.87 7.28 -13.54
N SER A 483 -2.29 6.28 -14.20
CA SER A 483 -1.57 6.49 -15.47
C SER A 483 -2.51 6.98 -16.59
N ALA A 484 -3.79 6.57 -16.58
CA ALA A 484 -4.83 7.10 -17.45
C ALA A 484 -5.33 8.48 -16.98
N TRP A 485 -5.50 8.67 -15.67
CA TRP A 485 -6.07 9.86 -15.06
C TRP A 485 -5.13 11.07 -15.12
N LEU A 486 -3.84 10.93 -14.82
CA LEU A 486 -2.87 12.04 -14.82
C LEU A 486 -2.89 12.91 -16.11
N PRO A 487 -2.81 12.34 -17.33
CA PRO A 487 -2.87 13.13 -18.56
C PRO A 487 -4.26 13.72 -18.83
N ALA A 488 -5.33 13.06 -18.36
CA ALA A 488 -6.71 13.53 -18.45
C ALA A 488 -6.94 14.73 -17.51
N ALA A 489 -6.54 14.60 -16.24
CA ALA A 489 -6.56 15.62 -15.21
C ALA A 489 -5.83 16.89 -15.65
N ALA A 490 -4.62 16.75 -16.20
CA ALA A 490 -3.89 17.89 -16.75
C ALA A 490 -4.62 18.60 -17.91
N ALA A 491 -5.43 17.88 -18.70
CA ALA A 491 -6.25 18.49 -19.76
C ALA A 491 -7.51 19.16 -19.19
N TRP A 492 -8.19 18.53 -18.25
CA TRP A 492 -9.41 19.04 -17.62
C TRP A 492 -9.14 20.25 -16.72
N LEU A 493 -8.07 20.24 -15.92
CA LEU A 493 -7.69 21.36 -15.06
C LEU A 493 -7.28 22.60 -15.87
N ARG A 494 -6.64 22.43 -17.03
CA ARG A 494 -6.38 23.55 -17.96
C ARG A 494 -7.68 24.18 -18.49
N ARG A 495 -8.74 23.38 -18.61
CA ARG A 495 -10.10 23.82 -18.96
C ARG A 495 -10.94 24.19 -17.72
N ARG A 496 -10.32 24.32 -16.55
CA ARG A 496 -10.97 24.64 -15.26
C ARG A 496 -12.08 23.66 -14.83
N ARG A 497 -12.01 22.40 -15.28
CA ARG A 497 -12.95 21.33 -14.92
C ARG A 497 -12.48 20.60 -13.66
N GLY A 498 -12.41 21.33 -12.54
CA GLY A 498 -11.96 20.79 -11.24
C GLY A 498 -12.81 19.61 -10.76
N PHE A 499 -14.14 19.73 -10.85
CA PHE A 499 -15.09 18.68 -10.44
C PHE A 499 -14.86 17.37 -11.20
N VAL A 500 -14.89 17.41 -12.55
CA VAL A 500 -14.67 16.23 -13.40
C VAL A 500 -13.32 15.60 -13.11
N THR A 501 -12.29 16.41 -12.88
CA THR A 501 -10.95 15.92 -12.56
C THR A 501 -10.94 15.12 -11.27
N ALA A 502 -11.57 15.63 -10.21
CA ALA A 502 -11.63 14.96 -8.93
C ALA A 502 -12.56 13.73 -8.96
N ALA A 503 -13.76 13.85 -9.53
CA ALA A 503 -14.73 12.76 -9.61
C ALA A 503 -14.18 11.55 -10.38
N ALA A 504 -13.45 11.79 -11.47
CA ALA A 504 -12.84 10.73 -12.27
C ALA A 504 -11.75 9.92 -11.53
N LEU A 505 -11.27 10.38 -10.37
CA LEU A 505 -10.36 9.63 -9.50
C LEU A 505 -11.07 9.11 -8.25
N LEU A 506 -11.82 9.98 -7.55
CA LEU A 506 -12.42 9.64 -6.26
C LEU A 506 -13.54 8.61 -6.39
N VAL A 507 -14.36 8.66 -7.45
CA VAL A 507 -15.47 7.71 -7.62
C VAL A 507 -14.97 6.28 -7.81
N PRO A 508 -14.02 5.97 -8.73
CA PRO A 508 -13.46 4.62 -8.80
C PRO A 508 -12.86 4.10 -7.49
N ILE A 509 -12.19 4.96 -6.71
CA ILE A 509 -11.64 4.57 -5.40
C ILE A 509 -12.78 4.32 -4.39
N ALA A 510 -13.85 5.12 -4.40
CA ALA A 510 -15.03 4.89 -3.56
C ALA A 510 -15.73 3.58 -3.90
N LEU A 511 -15.86 3.25 -5.19
CA LEU A 511 -16.45 1.98 -5.64
C LEU A 511 -15.58 0.78 -5.26
N ALA A 512 -14.26 0.94 -5.22
CA ALA A 512 -13.33 -0.10 -4.80
C ALA A 512 -13.31 -0.31 -3.27
N THR A 513 -13.57 0.73 -2.47
CA THR A 513 -13.34 0.69 -1.01
C THR A 513 -14.11 -0.42 -0.27
N PRO A 514 -15.39 -0.70 -0.56
CA PRO A 514 -16.13 -1.82 0.05
C PRO A 514 -15.45 -3.18 -0.14
N HIS A 515 -14.67 -3.33 -1.20
CA HIS A 515 -13.96 -4.55 -1.59
C HIS A 515 -12.53 -4.62 -1.05
N LEU A 516 -12.02 -3.51 -0.50
CA LEU A 516 -10.69 -3.44 0.10
C LEU A 516 -10.68 -3.71 1.59
N THR A 517 -11.82 -3.49 2.23
CA THR A 517 -12.00 -3.72 3.66
C THR A 517 -13.49 -3.84 3.97
N PRO A 518 -13.88 -4.75 4.88
CA PRO A 518 -15.14 -4.66 5.60
C PRO A 518 -15.33 -3.25 6.20
N PRO A 519 -16.56 -2.86 6.57
CA PRO A 519 -16.81 -1.63 7.31
C PRO A 519 -15.77 -1.46 8.42
N LEU A 520 -15.03 -0.34 8.37
CA LEU A 520 -13.92 -0.12 9.28
C LEU A 520 -14.45 0.05 10.70
N TYR A 521 -13.60 -0.18 11.71
CA TYR A 521 -13.91 0.19 13.09
C TYR A 521 -14.24 1.71 13.20
N GLY A 522 -14.85 2.13 14.31
CA GLY A 522 -15.16 3.54 14.58
C GLY A 522 -16.61 3.91 14.28
N ASP A 523 -16.86 5.01 13.54
CA ASP A 523 -18.23 5.54 13.34
C ASP A 523 -18.91 5.00 12.07
N GLU A 524 -18.17 4.44 11.10
CA GLU A 524 -18.75 3.94 9.84
C GLU A 524 -19.81 2.86 10.05
N PRO A 525 -19.61 1.82 10.90
CA PRO A 525 -20.62 0.78 11.12
C PRO A 525 -21.91 1.35 11.68
N PHE A 526 -21.81 2.32 12.60
CA PHE A 526 -22.96 3.01 13.15
C PHE A 526 -23.77 3.75 12.06
N HIS A 527 -23.10 4.49 11.17
CA HIS A 527 -23.79 5.18 10.08
C HIS A 527 -24.45 4.21 9.08
N LEU A 528 -23.87 3.01 8.88
CA LEU A 528 -24.49 1.97 8.06
C LEU A 528 -25.73 1.37 8.72
N ILE A 529 -25.73 1.16 10.04
CA ILE A 529 -26.91 0.70 10.79
C ILE A 529 -28.04 1.73 10.69
N VAL A 530 -27.74 3.03 10.84
CA VAL A 530 -28.73 4.11 10.64
C VAL A 530 -29.29 4.13 9.22
N LEU A 531 -28.43 3.95 8.20
CA LEU A 531 -28.87 3.88 6.81
C LEU A 531 -29.75 2.66 6.52
N GLU A 532 -29.46 1.52 7.17
CA GLU A 532 -30.23 0.30 7.05
C GLU A 532 -31.62 0.44 7.69
N SER A 533 -31.71 0.98 8.91
CA SER A 533 -32.96 1.34 9.58
C SER A 533 -33.82 2.29 8.72
N LEU A 534 -33.25 3.41 8.25
CA LEU A 534 -33.97 4.36 7.38
C LEU A 534 -34.48 3.73 6.06
N THR A 535 -33.76 2.74 5.54
CA THR A 535 -34.08 2.09 4.26
C THR A 535 -35.11 0.98 4.42
N LYS A 536 -34.96 0.12 5.44
CA LYS A 536 -35.81 -1.06 5.66
C LYS A 536 -37.03 -0.77 6.52
N ASP A 537 -36.83 -0.02 7.59
CA ASP A 537 -37.81 0.16 8.67
C ASP A 537 -38.47 1.56 8.62
N HIS A 538 -37.86 2.50 7.89
CA HIS A 538 -38.31 3.89 7.74
C HIS A 538 -38.43 4.65 9.07
N ASP A 539 -37.65 4.25 10.07
CA ASP A 539 -37.61 4.86 11.38
C ASP A 539 -36.17 5.19 11.82
N LEU A 540 -35.99 5.43 13.11
CA LEU A 540 -34.71 5.66 13.77
C LEU A 540 -34.51 4.67 14.94
N ASP A 541 -35.30 3.59 14.98
CA ASP A 541 -35.06 2.52 15.94
C ASP A 541 -33.94 1.64 15.38
N LEU A 542 -32.86 1.50 16.15
CA LEU A 542 -31.70 0.70 15.74
C LEU A 542 -31.71 -0.69 16.39
N ALA A 543 -32.63 -0.96 17.33
CA ALA A 543 -32.63 -2.15 18.18
C ALA A 543 -32.68 -3.46 17.39
N ASN A 544 -33.36 -3.44 16.24
CA ASN A 544 -33.58 -4.57 15.34
C ASN A 544 -32.53 -4.67 14.21
N ASN A 545 -31.56 -3.75 14.10
CA ASN A 545 -30.60 -3.73 12.99
C ASN A 545 -29.17 -4.19 13.38
N TYR A 546 -28.94 -4.62 14.63
CA TYR A 546 -27.63 -5.10 15.07
C TYR A 546 -27.38 -6.57 14.70
N ASP A 547 -26.47 -6.82 13.78
CA ASP A 547 -25.98 -8.18 13.46
C ASP A 547 -24.88 -8.62 14.45
N LEU A 548 -25.27 -9.02 15.65
CA LEU A 548 -24.31 -9.42 16.70
C LEU A 548 -23.64 -10.78 16.44
N GLU A 549 -24.27 -11.64 15.64
CA GLU A 549 -23.76 -12.97 15.32
C GLU A 549 -22.55 -12.87 14.40
N HIS A 550 -22.65 -12.09 13.31
CA HIS A 550 -21.55 -11.93 12.36
C HIS A 550 -20.67 -10.71 12.67
N ARG A 551 -21.18 -9.75 13.44
CA ARG A 551 -20.47 -8.50 13.81
C ARG A 551 -20.59 -8.23 15.31
N PRO A 552 -19.93 -9.05 16.17
CA PRO A 552 -20.02 -8.91 17.62
C PRO A 552 -19.55 -7.54 18.15
N TYR A 553 -18.68 -6.85 17.40
CA TYR A 553 -18.24 -5.50 17.72
C TYR A 553 -19.35 -4.45 17.67
N ASN A 554 -20.50 -4.73 17.02
CA ASN A 554 -21.66 -3.84 17.03
C ASN A 554 -22.28 -3.66 18.42
N ARG A 555 -21.94 -4.54 19.37
CA ARG A 555 -22.44 -4.48 20.76
C ARG A 555 -22.16 -3.11 21.41
N ILE A 556 -21.07 -2.44 21.03
CA ILE A 556 -20.73 -1.11 21.56
C ILE A 556 -21.73 -0.01 21.17
N TYR A 557 -22.58 -0.25 20.18
CA TYR A 557 -23.58 0.71 19.70
C TYR A 557 -24.99 0.44 20.23
N MET A 558 -25.20 -0.63 21.01
CA MET A 558 -26.52 -0.98 21.53
C MET A 558 -26.99 0.04 22.57
N GLY A 559 -28.28 0.38 22.52
CA GLY A 559 -28.97 1.13 23.58
C GLY A 559 -28.93 2.65 23.49
N ALA A 560 -28.15 3.27 22.60
CA ALA A 560 -28.22 4.70 22.33
C ALA A 560 -27.58 5.12 20.99
N PHE A 561 -28.05 6.23 20.43
CA PHE A 561 -27.36 6.91 19.33
C PHE A 561 -25.98 7.38 19.80
N ILE A 562 -24.92 7.06 19.05
CA ILE A 562 -23.58 7.62 19.31
C ILE A 562 -23.27 8.86 18.43
N GLN A 563 -24.07 9.09 17.40
CA GLN A 563 -23.97 10.22 16.46
C GLN A 563 -25.37 10.65 16.03
N PRO A 564 -25.62 11.93 15.68
CA PRO A 564 -26.87 12.34 15.04
C PRO A 564 -27.14 11.60 13.71
N PRO A 565 -28.39 11.27 13.36
CA PRO A 565 -28.73 10.53 12.14
C PRO A 565 -28.61 11.36 10.86
N VAL A 566 -28.34 12.66 10.96
CA VAL A 566 -28.36 13.63 9.86
C VAL A 566 -27.37 13.27 8.73
N LEU A 567 -26.20 12.69 9.06
CA LEU A 567 -25.29 12.18 8.02
C LEU A 567 -25.91 11.02 7.25
N GLY A 568 -26.57 10.09 7.96
CA GLY A 568 -27.28 8.97 7.33
C GLY A 568 -28.36 9.49 6.37
N MET A 569 -29.16 10.46 6.79
CA MET A 569 -30.17 11.10 5.93
C MET A 569 -29.57 11.75 4.68
N PHE A 570 -28.40 12.41 4.80
CA PHE A 570 -27.69 12.98 3.65
C PHE A 570 -27.18 11.91 2.68
N LEU A 571 -26.78 10.74 3.19
CA LEU A 571 -26.23 9.65 2.39
C LEU A 571 -27.29 8.68 1.85
N LEU A 572 -28.51 8.75 2.38
CA LEU A 572 -29.63 7.86 2.04
C LEU A 572 -29.88 7.74 0.53
N PRO A 573 -29.88 8.83 -0.29
CA PRO A 573 -30.09 8.69 -1.73
C PRO A 573 -29.02 7.83 -2.42
N GLY A 574 -27.77 7.92 -1.99
CA GLY A 574 -26.69 7.06 -2.50
C GLY A 574 -26.87 5.62 -2.01
N TYR A 575 -27.23 5.45 -0.74
CA TYR A 575 -27.44 4.14 -0.15
C TYR A 575 -28.61 3.37 -0.80
N LEU A 576 -29.71 4.05 -1.13
CA LEU A 576 -30.84 3.44 -1.85
C LEU A 576 -30.45 2.91 -3.24
N VAL A 577 -29.48 3.54 -3.92
CA VAL A 577 -29.04 3.14 -5.27
C VAL A 577 -28.08 1.95 -5.26
N GLY A 578 -27.24 1.82 -4.23
CA GLY A 578 -26.15 0.82 -4.24
C GLY A 578 -25.59 0.45 -2.87
N GLY A 579 -26.39 0.54 -1.81
CA GLY A 579 -25.97 0.29 -0.43
C GLY A 579 -24.77 1.14 -0.02
N ARG A 580 -23.83 0.55 0.75
CA ARG A 580 -22.58 1.20 1.15
C ARG A 580 -21.84 1.82 -0.05
N THR A 581 -21.76 1.11 -1.17
CA THR A 581 -21.06 1.57 -2.38
C THR A 581 -21.64 2.87 -2.94
N GLY A 582 -22.97 2.99 -2.98
CA GLY A 582 -23.63 4.20 -3.46
C GLY A 582 -23.49 5.39 -2.49
N ALA A 583 -23.53 5.15 -1.17
CA ALA A 583 -23.24 6.19 -0.17
C ALA A 583 -21.81 6.73 -0.29
N LEU A 584 -20.81 5.85 -0.50
CA LEU A 584 -19.43 6.24 -0.74
C LEU A 584 -19.25 7.00 -2.06
N ALA A 585 -19.95 6.61 -3.13
CA ALA A 585 -19.92 7.34 -4.39
C ALA A 585 -20.46 8.78 -4.23
N LEU A 586 -21.52 8.98 -3.44
CA LEU A 586 -22.05 10.30 -3.12
C LEU A 586 -21.02 11.15 -2.33
N LEU A 587 -20.33 10.56 -1.35
CA LEU A 587 -19.23 11.23 -0.64
C LEU A 587 -18.06 11.60 -1.56
N ALA A 588 -17.72 10.73 -2.52
CA ALA A 588 -16.69 11.02 -3.51
C ALA A 588 -17.07 12.21 -4.41
N LEU A 589 -18.35 12.33 -4.79
CA LEU A 589 -18.86 13.48 -5.53
C LEU A 589 -18.83 14.76 -4.67
N ALA A 590 -19.12 14.66 -3.36
CA ALA A 590 -18.96 15.77 -2.42
C ALA A 590 -17.48 16.21 -2.31
N GLY A 591 -16.55 15.26 -2.24
CA GLY A 591 -15.10 15.52 -2.31
C GLY A 591 -14.68 16.19 -3.62
N ALA A 592 -15.29 15.79 -4.74
CA ALA A 592 -15.06 16.43 -6.04
C ALA A 592 -15.59 17.87 -6.11
N ALA A 593 -16.77 18.13 -5.53
CA ALA A 593 -17.33 19.48 -5.39
C ALA A 593 -16.43 20.36 -4.50
N LEU A 594 -15.91 19.81 -3.41
CA LEU A 594 -14.96 20.48 -2.52
C LEU A 594 -13.72 20.96 -3.28
N VAL A 595 -13.09 20.08 -4.08
CA VAL A 595 -11.92 20.46 -4.92
C VAL A 595 -12.31 21.53 -5.95
N ALA A 596 -13.49 21.44 -6.57
CA ALA A 596 -13.95 22.43 -7.53
C ALA A 596 -14.12 23.82 -6.90
N LEU A 597 -14.69 23.90 -5.69
CA LEU A 597 -14.88 25.16 -4.97
C LEU A 597 -13.54 25.73 -4.46
N ILE A 598 -12.64 24.88 -3.94
CA ILE A 598 -11.29 25.29 -3.54
C ILE A 598 -10.52 25.88 -4.72
N THR A 599 -10.53 25.19 -5.86
CA THR A 599 -9.79 25.63 -7.05
C THR A 599 -10.35 26.94 -7.62
N ARG A 600 -11.68 27.07 -7.69
CA ARG A 600 -12.34 28.32 -8.04
C ARG A 600 -11.91 29.45 -7.09
N ARG A 601 -11.99 29.22 -5.78
CA ARG A 601 -11.67 30.24 -4.79
C ARG A 601 -10.20 30.64 -4.83
N ALA A 602 -9.29 29.69 -5.03
CA ALA A 602 -7.87 29.99 -5.19
C ALA A 602 -7.59 30.88 -6.41
N LEU A 603 -8.31 30.68 -7.54
CA LEU A 603 -8.21 31.57 -8.70
C LEU A 603 -8.71 32.98 -8.38
N GLU A 604 -9.83 33.11 -7.67
CA GLU A 604 -10.37 34.41 -7.22
C GLU A 604 -9.42 35.14 -6.26
N LEU A 605 -8.67 34.41 -5.43
CA LEU A 605 -7.57 34.94 -4.62
C LEU A 605 -6.31 35.28 -5.43
N GLY A 606 -6.37 35.21 -6.77
CA GLY A 606 -5.28 35.57 -7.68
C GLY A 606 -4.17 34.54 -7.79
N CYS A 607 -4.41 33.27 -7.47
CA CYS A 607 -3.44 32.21 -7.75
C CYS A 607 -3.41 31.89 -9.26
N PRO A 608 -2.21 31.73 -9.87
CA PRO A 608 -2.12 31.36 -11.28
C PRO A 608 -2.78 30.01 -11.58
N PRO A 609 -3.46 29.83 -12.73
CA PRO A 609 -4.16 28.59 -13.07
C PRO A 609 -3.28 27.34 -13.03
N THR A 610 -2.00 27.46 -13.43
CA THR A 610 -1.04 26.35 -13.38
C THR A 610 -0.72 25.91 -11.94
N ARG A 611 -0.73 26.84 -10.98
CA ARG A 611 -0.52 26.56 -9.55
C ARG A 611 -1.76 25.98 -8.92
N VAL A 612 -2.94 26.46 -9.30
CA VAL A 612 -4.22 25.89 -8.86
C VAL A 612 -4.38 24.47 -9.39
N ALA A 613 -4.00 24.21 -10.65
CA ALA A 613 -3.98 22.86 -11.19
C ALA A 613 -3.03 21.94 -10.39
N LEU A 614 -1.81 22.40 -10.09
CA LEU A 614 -0.88 21.64 -9.24
C LEU A 614 -1.44 21.38 -7.84
N LEU A 615 -2.07 22.38 -7.21
CA LEU A 615 -2.73 22.22 -5.92
C LEU A 615 -3.81 21.15 -5.97
N ALA A 616 -4.69 21.19 -6.98
CA ALA A 616 -5.75 20.19 -7.15
C ALA A 616 -5.17 18.78 -7.32
N MET A 617 -4.13 18.63 -8.14
CA MET A 617 -3.45 17.34 -8.32
C MET A 617 -2.88 16.84 -6.99
N VAL A 618 -2.17 17.69 -6.24
CA VAL A 618 -1.58 17.34 -4.95
C VAL A 618 -2.67 16.91 -3.97
N LEU A 619 -3.72 17.72 -3.78
CA LEU A 619 -4.83 17.38 -2.88
C LEU A 619 -5.45 16.02 -3.17
N LEU A 620 -5.57 15.66 -4.46
CA LEU A 620 -6.18 14.41 -4.90
C LEU A 620 -5.28 13.17 -4.72
N VAL A 621 -3.96 13.35 -4.66
CA VAL A 621 -2.97 12.26 -4.52
C VAL A 621 -2.21 12.30 -3.20
N THR A 622 -2.77 12.99 -2.19
CA THR A 622 -2.23 13.03 -0.82
C THR A 622 -3.36 12.89 0.21
N HIS A 623 -3.05 12.32 1.37
CA HIS A 623 -3.97 12.29 2.53
C HIS A 623 -4.26 13.73 3.00
N PRO A 624 -5.48 14.07 3.47
CA PRO A 624 -6.60 13.19 3.83
C PRO A 624 -7.74 13.09 2.81
N LEU A 625 -7.72 13.88 1.73
CA LEU A 625 -8.92 14.08 0.89
C LEU A 625 -9.52 12.78 0.37
N ALA A 626 -8.71 11.93 -0.28
CA ALA A 626 -9.22 10.71 -0.89
C ALA A 626 -9.78 9.75 0.16
N THR A 627 -9.02 9.47 1.22
CA THR A 627 -9.41 8.59 2.34
C THR A 627 -10.79 8.95 2.91
N PHE A 628 -11.00 10.23 3.24
CA PHE A 628 -12.27 10.68 3.82
C PHE A 628 -13.39 10.87 2.78
N SER A 629 -13.05 10.93 1.48
CA SER A 629 -14.06 10.96 0.40
C SER A 629 -14.53 9.58 -0.01
N THR A 630 -13.83 8.52 0.42
CA THR A 630 -14.10 7.13 0.03
C THR A 630 -14.43 6.25 1.24
N GLN A 631 -14.66 6.85 2.41
CA GLN A 631 -15.11 6.19 3.64
C GLN A 631 -16.21 7.04 4.30
N ILE A 632 -17.15 6.42 5.02
CA ILE A 632 -18.30 7.12 5.60
C ILE A 632 -17.89 7.89 6.86
N TRP A 633 -17.69 9.20 6.69
CA TRP A 633 -17.31 10.12 7.75
C TRP A 633 -17.99 11.49 7.57
N VAL A 634 -18.15 12.24 8.65
CA VAL A 634 -18.81 13.58 8.63
C VAL A 634 -17.92 14.67 8.02
N GLU A 635 -16.64 14.38 7.88
CA GLU A 635 -15.58 15.34 7.60
C GLU A 635 -15.64 15.97 6.20
N ILE A 636 -15.94 15.20 5.15
CA ILE A 636 -16.04 15.74 3.78
C ILE A 636 -17.28 16.60 3.58
N PRO A 637 -18.49 16.18 4.02
CA PRO A 637 -19.66 17.06 4.02
C PRO A 637 -19.39 18.39 4.76
N ALA A 638 -18.71 18.33 5.91
CA ALA A 638 -18.35 19.52 6.68
C ALA A 638 -17.35 20.42 5.94
N ALA A 639 -16.29 19.86 5.35
CA ALA A 639 -15.32 20.60 4.56
C ALA A 639 -15.97 21.25 3.32
N LEU A 640 -16.90 20.55 2.66
CA LEU A 640 -17.69 21.07 1.54
C LEU A 640 -18.58 22.24 1.96
N ALA A 641 -19.34 22.09 3.05
CA ALA A 641 -20.18 23.16 3.59
C ALA A 641 -19.34 24.39 4.00
N THR A 642 -18.17 24.15 4.58
CA THR A 642 -17.21 25.20 4.99
C THR A 642 -16.72 26.01 3.79
N ILE A 643 -16.23 25.36 2.72
CA ILE A 643 -15.79 26.12 1.53
C ILE A 643 -16.97 26.77 0.80
N ALA A 644 -18.14 26.12 0.78
CA ALA A 644 -19.34 26.70 0.18
C ALA A 644 -19.74 27.99 0.90
N ALA A 645 -19.72 28.01 2.23
CA ALA A 645 -19.96 29.21 3.02
C ALA A 645 -18.95 30.33 2.71
N VAL A 646 -17.65 30.00 2.61
CA VAL A 646 -16.62 30.99 2.19
C VAL A 646 -16.92 31.55 0.81
N VAL A 647 -17.29 30.71 -0.16
CA VAL A 647 -17.65 31.15 -1.52
C VAL A 647 -18.90 32.03 -1.51
N LEU A 648 -19.93 31.68 -0.72
CA LEU A 648 -21.16 32.47 -0.59
C LEU A 648 -20.92 33.85 0.03
N LEU A 649 -19.96 33.96 0.95
CA LEU A 649 -19.51 35.23 1.53
C LEU A 649 -18.65 36.05 0.57
N ALA A 650 -17.96 35.40 -0.38
CA ALA A 650 -17.13 36.04 -1.37
C ALA A 650 -17.88 36.55 -2.61
N LEU A 651 -19.17 36.22 -2.75
CA LEU A 651 -20.01 36.75 -3.83
C LEU A 651 -20.13 38.28 -3.74
N PRO A 652 -20.32 38.99 -4.87
CA PRO A 652 -20.54 40.45 -4.88
C PRO A 652 -21.67 40.89 -3.95
N ARG A 653 -22.73 40.07 -3.85
CA ARG A 653 -23.77 40.17 -2.84
C ARG A 653 -23.71 38.92 -1.95
N PRO A 654 -23.18 39.02 -0.71
CA PRO A 654 -22.96 37.86 0.14
C PRO A 654 -24.30 37.19 0.51
N ARG A 655 -24.40 35.88 0.34
CA ARG A 655 -25.61 35.09 0.66
C ARG A 655 -25.60 34.63 2.13
N ARG A 656 -25.73 35.59 3.04
CA ARG A 656 -25.61 35.40 4.49
C ARG A 656 -26.58 34.37 5.09
N GLY A 657 -27.82 34.34 4.58
CA GLY A 657 -28.82 33.34 4.99
C GLY A 657 -28.41 31.91 4.63
N GLY A 658 -27.85 31.71 3.44
CA GLY A 658 -27.31 30.40 3.03
C GLY A 658 -26.16 29.93 3.92
N VAL A 659 -25.32 30.85 4.39
CA VAL A 659 -24.23 30.54 5.34
C VAL A 659 -24.80 30.07 6.69
N ALA A 660 -25.85 30.74 7.20
CA ALA A 660 -26.52 30.33 8.43
C ALA A 660 -27.17 28.94 8.30
N VAL A 661 -27.86 28.66 7.19
CA VAL A 661 -28.46 27.33 6.93
C VAL A 661 -27.38 26.24 6.86
N LEU A 662 -26.31 26.46 6.11
CA LEU A 662 -25.19 25.52 6.03
C LEU A 662 -24.56 25.28 7.41
N ALA A 663 -24.41 26.32 8.21
CA ALA A 663 -23.87 26.21 9.56
C ALA A 663 -24.79 25.37 10.47
N ALA A 664 -26.11 25.64 10.47
CA ALA A 664 -27.08 24.87 11.24
C ALA A 664 -27.07 23.38 10.85
N LEU A 665 -27.13 23.07 9.56
CA LEU A 665 -27.08 21.69 9.05
C LEU A 665 -25.76 20.99 9.41
N THR A 666 -24.63 21.67 9.25
CA THR A 666 -23.31 21.10 9.56
C THR A 666 -23.17 20.84 11.07
N THR A 667 -23.67 21.74 11.92
CA THR A 667 -23.73 21.53 13.37
C THR A 667 -24.68 20.38 13.73
N ALA A 668 -25.80 20.23 13.02
CA ALA A 668 -26.73 19.13 13.22
C ALA A 668 -26.14 17.77 12.85
N VAL A 669 -25.25 17.71 11.84
CA VAL A 669 -24.46 16.51 11.53
C VAL A 669 -23.52 16.14 12.68
N LYS A 670 -22.80 17.11 13.23
CA LYS A 670 -21.97 16.92 14.43
C LYS A 670 -21.71 18.27 15.10
N ALA A 671 -22.06 18.39 16.39
CA ALA A 671 -21.99 19.64 17.14
C ALA A 671 -20.63 20.35 17.04
N ARG A 672 -19.51 19.61 17.10
CA ARG A 672 -18.15 20.18 17.03
C ARG A 672 -17.86 20.98 15.75
N LEU A 673 -18.55 20.66 14.65
CA LEU A 673 -18.34 21.34 13.37
C LEU A 673 -18.86 22.78 13.40
N GLY A 674 -19.73 23.11 14.36
CA GLY A 674 -20.14 24.48 14.65
C GLY A 674 -18.96 25.41 14.96
N LEU A 675 -17.87 24.90 15.57
CA LEU A 675 -16.68 25.69 15.88
C LEU A 675 -16.03 26.32 14.63
N ILE A 676 -16.22 25.70 13.47
CA ILE A 676 -15.69 26.18 12.19
C ILE A 676 -16.71 27.09 11.50
N MET A 677 -17.99 26.72 11.58
CA MET A 677 -19.06 27.39 10.84
C MET A 677 -19.56 28.67 11.52
N PHE A 678 -19.59 28.74 12.85
CA PHE A 678 -20.10 29.89 13.59
C PHE A 678 -19.30 31.19 13.35
N PRO A 679 -17.95 31.18 13.28
CA PRO A 679 -17.20 32.35 12.85
C PRO A 679 -17.61 32.87 11.46
N LEU A 680 -17.95 31.97 10.53
CA LEU A 680 -18.41 32.34 9.19
C LEU A 680 -19.79 32.99 9.22
N VAL A 681 -20.71 32.49 10.05
CA VAL A 681 -22.03 33.11 10.28
C VAL A 681 -21.86 34.51 10.89
N LEU A 682 -21.07 34.61 11.96
CA LEU A 682 -20.82 35.87 12.66
C LEU A 682 -20.28 36.93 11.70
N VAL A 683 -19.24 36.60 10.94
CA VAL A 683 -18.64 37.50 9.96
C VAL A 683 -19.58 37.82 8.80
N GLY A 684 -20.41 36.87 8.38
CA GLY A 684 -21.39 37.08 7.33
C GLY A 684 -22.39 38.17 7.70
N TRP A 685 -22.84 38.20 8.96
CA TRP A 685 -23.80 39.17 9.47
C TRP A 685 -23.19 40.37 10.18
N TRP A 686 -21.86 40.36 10.40
CA TRP A 686 -21.16 41.44 11.07
C TRP A 686 -21.32 42.76 10.31
N PRO A 687 -21.72 43.85 10.98
CA PRO A 687 -21.94 45.10 10.29
C PRO A 687 -20.63 45.80 9.93
N ALA A 688 -20.62 46.50 8.80
CA ALA A 688 -19.48 47.32 8.38
C ALA A 688 -19.25 48.52 9.32
N ARG A 689 -20.30 48.98 10.03
CA ARG A 689 -20.24 50.02 11.06
C ARG A 689 -20.82 49.45 12.35
N LEU A 690 -20.16 49.65 13.49
CA LEU A 690 -20.54 49.06 14.79
C LEU A 690 -21.80 49.71 15.40
N ARG A 691 -22.94 49.59 14.70
CA ARG A 691 -24.25 49.99 15.22
C ARG A 691 -24.79 48.85 16.09
N ILE A 692 -25.21 49.17 17.32
CA ILE A 692 -25.73 48.21 18.30
C ILE A 692 -26.84 47.32 17.70
N ARG A 693 -27.74 47.90 16.88
CA ARG A 693 -28.85 47.17 16.23
C ARG A 693 -28.36 46.05 15.31
N ASP A 694 -27.30 46.29 14.55
CA ASP A 694 -26.79 45.31 13.59
C ASP A 694 -25.92 44.25 14.27
N VAL A 695 -25.18 44.61 15.32
CA VAL A 695 -24.49 43.65 16.20
C VAL A 695 -25.51 42.70 16.85
N ARG A 696 -26.62 43.25 17.40
CA ARG A 696 -27.71 42.43 17.96
C ARG A 696 -28.30 41.47 16.93
N ARG A 697 -28.49 41.91 15.69
CA ARG A 697 -28.96 41.03 14.59
C ARG A 697 -27.96 39.90 14.32
N ALA A 698 -26.66 40.19 14.21
CA ALA A 698 -25.64 39.17 13.98
C ALA A 698 -25.60 38.13 15.11
N VAL A 699 -25.68 38.59 16.37
CA VAL A 699 -25.76 37.72 17.55
C VAL A 699 -27.04 36.88 17.54
N LEU A 700 -28.20 37.49 17.26
CA LEU A 700 -29.47 36.77 17.19
C LEU A 700 -29.45 35.67 16.13
N VAL A 701 -28.93 35.97 14.93
CA VAL A 701 -28.79 34.96 13.87
C VAL A 701 -27.83 33.86 14.27
N LEU A 702 -26.70 34.18 14.92
CA LEU A 702 -25.76 33.19 15.42
C LEU A 702 -26.42 32.28 16.46
N VAL A 703 -27.12 32.85 17.44
CA VAL A 703 -27.83 32.11 18.50
C VAL A 703 -28.92 31.23 17.89
N ALA A 704 -29.72 31.75 16.96
CA ALA A 704 -30.74 30.96 16.28
C ALA A 704 -30.12 29.81 15.46
N THR A 705 -29.02 30.07 14.75
CA THR A 705 -28.29 29.06 13.96
C THR A 705 -27.73 27.96 14.85
N ALA A 706 -27.09 28.34 15.96
CA ALA A 706 -26.56 27.40 16.94
C ALA A 706 -27.69 26.61 17.62
N GLY A 707 -28.78 27.28 17.99
CA GLY A 707 -29.98 26.65 18.58
C GLY A 707 -30.56 25.58 17.67
N VAL A 708 -30.79 25.88 16.38
CA VAL A 708 -31.30 24.91 15.39
C VAL A 708 -30.33 23.74 15.22
N GLY A 709 -29.02 24.00 15.08
CA GLY A 709 -28.03 22.94 14.92
C GLY A 709 -27.92 22.03 16.15
N LEU A 710 -27.95 22.61 17.36
CA LEU A 710 -27.85 21.89 18.62
C LEU A 710 -29.16 21.19 19.02
N ALA A 711 -30.31 21.62 18.49
CA ALA A 711 -31.58 20.94 18.67
C ALA A 711 -31.55 19.51 18.13
N ALA A 712 -30.84 19.24 17.04
CA ALA A 712 -30.64 17.89 16.53
C ALA A 712 -29.87 16.99 17.52
N SER A 713 -28.81 17.53 18.14
CA SER A 713 -28.09 16.83 19.21
C SER A 713 -28.98 16.61 20.43
N TRP A 714 -29.77 17.61 20.82
CA TRP A 714 -30.72 17.48 21.92
C TRP A 714 -31.74 16.38 21.65
N ALA A 715 -32.36 16.37 20.46
CA ALA A 715 -33.34 15.36 20.07
C ALA A 715 -32.74 13.95 20.06
N THR A 716 -31.46 13.82 19.69
CA THR A 716 -30.78 12.53 19.59
C THR A 716 -30.27 12.01 20.94
N PHE A 717 -29.70 12.88 21.78
CA PHE A 717 -28.95 12.49 22.98
C PHE A 717 -29.60 12.98 24.30
N GLY A 718 -30.70 13.72 24.24
CA GLY A 718 -31.26 14.46 25.38
C GLY A 718 -30.40 15.64 25.85
N HIS A 719 -29.34 16.01 25.11
CA HIS A 719 -28.39 17.04 25.50
C HIS A 719 -27.75 17.74 24.28
N PRO A 720 -27.59 19.08 24.28
CA PRO A 720 -27.17 19.82 23.08
C PRO A 720 -25.72 19.54 22.67
N LEU A 721 -24.88 19.10 23.62
CA LEU A 721 -23.48 18.74 23.38
C LEU A 721 -23.28 17.21 23.25
N GLY A 722 -24.37 16.44 23.14
CA GLY A 722 -24.33 14.99 23.21
C GLY A 722 -23.75 14.52 24.55
N TYR A 723 -22.87 13.50 24.50
CA TYR A 723 -22.19 12.94 25.67
C TYR A 723 -21.16 13.88 26.33
N ARG A 724 -20.81 15.01 25.70
CA ARG A 724 -19.85 15.97 26.26
C ARG A 724 -20.53 16.97 27.19
N ARG A 725 -19.78 17.47 28.17
CA ARG A 725 -20.20 18.53 29.10
C ARG A 725 -19.37 19.79 28.88
N LEU A 726 -19.84 20.95 29.34
CA LEU A 726 -19.07 22.20 29.23
C LEU A 726 -17.74 22.11 30.01
N SER A 727 -17.71 21.43 31.15
CA SER A 727 -16.49 21.16 31.91
C SER A 727 -15.46 20.40 31.08
N THR A 728 -15.91 19.53 30.16
CA THR A 728 -15.03 18.80 29.24
C THR A 728 -14.46 19.67 28.12
N LEU A 729 -14.68 20.99 28.10
CA LEU A 729 -14.10 21.91 27.10
C LEU A 729 -12.85 22.66 27.61
N VAL A 730 -12.53 22.54 28.89
CA VAL A 730 -11.38 23.21 29.52
C VAL A 730 -10.27 22.17 29.73
N PRO A 731 -9.00 22.47 29.40
CA PRO A 731 -7.88 21.58 29.68
C PRO A 731 -7.74 21.30 31.18
N GLU A 732 -7.76 20.02 31.55
CA GLU A 732 -7.48 19.57 32.93
C GLU A 732 -6.03 19.85 33.34
N SER A 733 -5.11 19.86 32.37
CA SER A 733 -3.70 20.18 32.62
C SER A 733 -3.02 20.82 31.39
N PRO A 734 -2.02 21.69 31.60
CA PRO A 734 -1.21 22.24 30.51
C PRO A 734 -0.38 21.15 29.80
N GLY A 735 0.02 20.10 30.53
CA GLY A 735 0.72 18.95 29.96
C GLY A 735 -0.11 18.25 28.88
N ARG A 736 -1.42 18.08 29.09
CA ARG A 736 -2.34 17.51 28.08
C ARG A 736 -2.36 18.36 26.81
N ALA A 737 -2.42 19.68 26.93
CA ALA A 737 -2.42 20.57 25.76
C ALA A 737 -1.13 20.42 24.93
N VAL A 738 0.03 20.28 25.58
CA VAL A 738 1.30 20.01 24.90
C VAL A 738 1.27 18.63 24.22
N THR A 739 0.76 17.59 24.89
CA THR A 739 0.60 16.26 24.30
C THR A 739 -0.31 16.29 23.08
N VAL A 740 -1.43 17.01 23.13
CA VAL A 740 -2.34 17.14 21.99
C VAL A 740 -1.70 17.90 20.83
N LEU A 741 -1.05 19.03 21.09
CA LEU A 741 -0.39 19.81 20.03
C LEU A 741 0.77 19.03 19.40
N GLY A 742 1.61 18.41 20.23
CA GLY A 742 2.66 17.51 19.78
C GLY A 742 2.10 16.33 18.98
N GLY A 743 1.00 15.76 19.47
CA GLY A 743 0.26 14.68 18.83
C GLY A 743 -0.24 15.02 17.43
N LEU A 744 -1.04 16.08 17.32
CA LEU A 744 -1.61 16.57 16.05
C LEU A 744 -0.55 16.96 15.03
N LEU A 745 0.66 17.32 15.46
CA LEU A 745 1.74 17.72 14.57
C LEU A 745 2.66 16.55 14.21
N PHE A 746 3.07 15.73 15.18
CA PHE A 746 4.22 14.84 15.05
C PHE A 746 3.95 13.37 15.40
N ASP A 747 2.79 13.01 15.94
CA ASP A 747 2.51 11.60 16.21
C ASP A 747 2.15 10.85 14.91
N PRO A 748 2.66 9.64 14.67
CA PRO A 748 2.31 8.83 13.51
C PRO A 748 0.84 8.38 13.46
N ALA A 749 0.19 8.18 14.61
CA ALA A 749 -1.19 7.72 14.71
C ALA A 749 -2.18 8.78 14.24
N GLY A 750 -1.93 10.06 14.50
CA GLY A 750 -2.87 11.15 14.22
C GLY A 750 -2.28 12.42 13.60
N GLY A 751 -0.96 12.54 13.57
CA GLY A 751 -0.23 13.77 13.32
C GLY A 751 0.10 14.05 11.86
N LEU A 752 0.12 15.34 11.52
CA LEU A 752 0.31 15.80 10.14
C LEU A 752 1.71 15.51 9.57
N ALA A 753 2.77 15.49 10.37
CA ALA A 753 4.14 15.28 9.87
C ALA A 753 4.33 13.91 9.21
N PHE A 754 3.60 12.89 9.68
CA PHE A 754 3.66 11.54 9.16
C PHE A 754 2.50 11.26 8.20
N ALA A 755 1.27 11.63 8.57
CA ALA A 755 0.09 11.32 7.77
C ALA A 755 -0.10 12.26 6.57
N ALA A 756 0.18 13.57 6.72
CA ALA A 756 -0.06 14.57 5.68
C ALA A 756 1.00 15.70 5.66
N PRO A 757 2.29 15.38 5.36
CA PRO A 757 3.39 16.34 5.46
C PRO A 757 3.18 17.64 4.66
N LEU A 758 2.49 17.58 3.52
CA LEU A 758 2.19 18.76 2.71
C LEU A 758 1.13 19.68 3.31
N LEU A 759 0.20 19.16 4.12
CA LEU A 759 -0.76 20.00 4.86
C LEU A 759 -0.05 20.76 5.98
N LEU A 760 0.90 20.12 6.67
CA LEU A 760 1.75 20.79 7.64
C LEU A 760 2.53 21.94 6.98
N LEU A 761 3.12 21.70 5.80
CA LEU A 761 3.80 22.74 5.01
C LEU A 761 2.84 23.87 4.59
N ALA A 762 1.56 23.58 4.34
CA ALA A 762 0.58 24.57 3.92
C ALA A 762 0.32 25.64 5.00
N LEU A 763 0.56 25.34 6.29
CA LEU A 763 0.48 26.32 7.37
C LEU A 763 1.40 27.53 7.15
N ALA A 764 2.53 27.35 6.44
CA ALA A 764 3.42 28.46 6.08
C ALA A 764 2.73 29.52 5.19
N GLY A 765 1.59 29.18 4.55
CA GLY A 765 0.77 30.09 3.78
C GLY A 765 -0.35 30.77 4.56
N ALA A 766 -0.62 30.35 5.81
CA ALA A 766 -1.76 30.85 6.59
C ALA A 766 -1.69 32.36 6.84
N ALA A 767 -0.51 32.89 7.17
CA ALA A 767 -0.32 34.33 7.34
C ALA A 767 -0.55 35.12 6.03
N THR A 768 -0.20 34.55 4.88
CA THR A 768 -0.47 35.19 3.58
C THR A 768 -1.95 35.12 3.25
N LEU A 769 -2.62 34.00 3.56
CA LEU A 769 -4.07 33.85 3.41
C LEU A 769 -4.82 34.84 4.31
N TRP A 770 -4.38 35.05 5.55
CA TRP A 770 -4.97 36.02 6.47
C TRP A 770 -4.89 37.47 5.93
N ARG A 771 -3.75 37.83 5.34
CA ARG A 771 -3.51 39.18 4.81
C ARG A 771 -4.23 39.45 3.50
N ARG A 772 -4.37 38.44 2.63
CA ARG A 772 -4.92 38.59 1.26
C ARG A 772 -6.35 38.08 1.10
N GLY A 773 -6.79 37.19 2.00
CA GLY A 773 -8.13 36.67 2.03
C GLY A 773 -9.14 37.73 2.48
N GLY A 774 -10.40 37.50 2.13
CA GLY A 774 -11.51 38.29 2.64
C GLY A 774 -11.89 37.86 4.06
N ASN A 775 -13.02 38.39 4.54
CA ASN A 775 -13.48 38.08 5.89
C ASN A 775 -13.85 36.60 6.05
N GLY A 776 -14.32 35.93 4.99
CA GLY A 776 -14.59 34.49 4.99
C GLY A 776 -13.35 33.64 5.26
N GLU A 777 -12.22 33.92 4.60
CA GLU A 777 -10.96 33.20 4.86
C GLU A 777 -10.44 33.44 6.28
N ARG A 778 -10.57 34.67 6.80
CA ARG A 778 -10.15 34.99 8.17
C ARG A 778 -11.03 34.27 9.20
N ALA A 779 -12.34 34.26 9.00
CA ALA A 779 -13.28 33.50 9.82
C ALA A 779 -13.00 32.00 9.79
N LEU A 780 -12.69 31.44 8.61
CA LEU A 780 -12.26 30.05 8.46
C LEU A 780 -11.01 29.73 9.30
N LEU A 781 -9.98 30.59 9.24
CA LEU A 781 -8.77 30.42 10.04
C LEU A 781 -9.07 30.54 11.55
N ALA A 782 -9.92 31.48 11.96
CA ALA A 782 -10.35 31.63 13.35
C ALA A 782 -11.12 30.39 13.84
N GLY A 783 -12.02 29.84 13.02
CA GLY A 783 -12.71 28.58 13.32
C GLY A 783 -11.77 27.38 13.41
N GLY A 784 -10.69 27.37 12.62
CA GLY A 784 -9.61 26.41 12.76
C GLY A 784 -8.89 26.49 14.09
N VAL A 785 -8.54 27.70 14.54
CA VAL A 785 -7.96 27.92 15.87
C VAL A 785 -8.92 27.47 16.96
N ALA A 786 -10.21 27.84 16.88
CA ALA A 786 -11.22 27.41 17.84
C ALA A 786 -11.35 25.87 17.91
N THR A 787 -11.28 25.20 16.77
CA THR A 787 -11.28 23.72 16.70
C THR A 787 -10.07 23.14 17.42
N VAL A 788 -8.87 23.65 17.17
CA VAL A 788 -7.64 23.17 17.83
C VAL A 788 -7.69 23.44 19.34
N VAL A 789 -8.15 24.62 19.76
CA VAL A 789 -8.32 24.96 21.20
C VAL A 789 -9.26 23.98 21.88
N ALA A 790 -10.40 23.66 21.25
CA ALA A 790 -11.36 22.67 21.74
C ALA A 790 -10.86 21.21 21.67
N LEU A 791 -9.66 20.95 21.13
CA LEU A 791 -9.03 19.63 21.17
C LEU A 791 -7.98 19.53 22.28
N LEU A 792 -7.47 20.65 22.82
CA LEU A 792 -6.32 20.66 23.75
C LEU A 792 -6.52 19.83 25.02
N HIS A 793 -7.77 19.54 25.39
CA HIS A 793 -8.13 18.73 26.54
C HIS A 793 -8.49 17.28 26.18
N SER A 794 -8.57 16.93 24.89
CA SER A 794 -9.13 15.66 24.42
C SER A 794 -8.11 14.53 24.52
N HIS A 795 -8.42 13.46 25.26
CA HIS A 795 -7.63 12.21 25.27
C HIS A 795 -7.60 11.55 23.89
N GLU A 796 -8.74 11.61 23.19
CA GLU A 796 -8.93 11.05 21.85
C GLU A 796 -8.55 12.03 20.75
N TRP A 797 -7.52 12.87 20.94
CA TRP A 797 -7.07 13.87 19.96
C TRP A 797 -6.63 13.24 18.62
N TYR A 798 -6.20 11.98 18.64
CA TYR A 798 -5.81 11.21 17.45
C TYR A 798 -7.02 10.73 16.63
N GLY A 799 -8.23 10.77 17.19
CA GLY A 799 -9.47 10.44 16.49
C GLY A 799 -10.03 9.04 16.80
N GLY A 800 -9.48 8.30 17.74
CA GLY A 800 -9.92 6.94 18.08
C GLY A 800 -9.77 6.00 16.89
N GLY A 801 -10.77 5.13 16.69
CA GLY A 801 -10.83 4.20 15.56
C GLY A 801 -11.11 4.84 14.19
N SER A 802 -10.61 6.05 13.92
CA SER A 802 -10.80 6.74 12.65
C SER A 802 -9.47 7.09 11.97
N PRO A 803 -9.46 7.38 10.66
CA PRO A 803 -8.24 7.73 9.95
C PRO A 803 -7.54 8.97 10.54
N PRO A 804 -6.20 9.09 10.38
CA PRO A 804 -5.42 10.15 11.01
C PRO A 804 -5.88 11.55 10.59
N ALA A 805 -5.72 12.52 11.50
CA ALA A 805 -6.07 13.92 11.33
C ALA A 805 -7.57 14.21 11.13
N ARG A 806 -8.46 13.28 11.51
CA ARG A 806 -9.93 13.41 11.36
C ARG A 806 -10.47 14.79 11.76
N TYR A 807 -10.09 15.31 12.92
CA TYR A 807 -10.59 16.61 13.39
C TYR A 807 -10.11 17.81 12.56
N LEU A 808 -9.04 17.65 11.79
CA LEU A 808 -8.47 18.70 10.94
C LEU A 808 -9.00 18.64 9.50
N VAL A 809 -9.67 17.56 9.08
CA VAL A 809 -10.22 17.42 7.73
C VAL A 809 -11.30 18.45 7.41
N PRO A 810 -12.21 18.86 8.32
CA PRO A 810 -13.14 19.95 8.06
C PRO A 810 -12.43 21.29 7.75
N LEU A 811 -11.17 21.44 8.19
CA LEU A 811 -10.29 22.58 7.89
C LEU A 811 -9.48 22.40 6.61
N LEU A 812 -9.71 21.33 5.83
CA LEU A 812 -9.05 21.12 4.53
C LEU A 812 -9.18 22.33 3.59
N PRO A 813 -10.30 23.08 3.52
CA PRO A 813 -10.35 24.33 2.78
C PRO A 813 -9.30 25.35 3.22
N ALA A 814 -9.03 25.46 4.52
CA ALA A 814 -8.04 26.39 5.07
C ALA A 814 -6.62 25.97 4.66
N PHE A 815 -6.29 24.69 4.85
CA PHE A 815 -5.01 24.13 4.41
C PHE A 815 -4.80 24.28 2.90
N ALA A 816 -5.82 23.98 2.10
CA ALA A 816 -5.73 24.07 0.65
C ALA A 816 -5.51 25.51 0.15
N LEU A 817 -6.27 26.48 0.67
CA LEU A 817 -6.12 27.89 0.31
C LEU A 817 -4.78 28.48 0.81
N ALA A 818 -4.33 28.08 2.01
CA ALA A 818 -3.01 28.44 2.51
C ALA A 818 -1.90 27.82 1.63
N GLY A 819 -2.03 26.56 1.24
CA GLY A 819 -1.15 25.90 0.28
C GLY A 819 -1.14 26.58 -1.09
N ALA A 820 -2.29 27.09 -1.55
CA ALA A 820 -2.38 27.91 -2.76
C ALA A 820 -1.51 29.18 -2.63
N MET A 821 -1.54 29.84 -1.46
CA MET A 821 -0.68 31.00 -1.19
C MET A 821 0.80 30.63 -1.20
N VAL A 822 1.18 29.49 -0.61
CA VAL A 822 2.55 28.97 -0.65
C VAL A 822 3.03 28.78 -2.10
N LEU A 823 2.20 28.14 -2.94
CA LEU A 823 2.53 27.89 -4.34
C LEU A 823 2.61 29.16 -5.19
N ARG A 824 1.87 30.21 -4.80
CA ARG A 824 1.85 31.52 -5.47
C ARG A 824 3.11 32.32 -5.17
N THR A 825 3.49 32.48 -3.91
CA THR A 825 4.44 33.53 -3.50
C THR A 825 5.85 33.03 -3.15
N ALA A 826 6.03 31.75 -2.82
CA ALA A 826 7.26 31.30 -2.17
C ALA A 826 7.98 30.16 -2.92
N PRO A 827 9.01 30.46 -3.74
CA PRO A 827 9.74 29.43 -4.48
C PRO A 827 10.47 28.43 -3.57
N ARG A 828 10.89 28.84 -2.36
CA ARG A 828 11.54 27.95 -1.38
C ARG A 828 10.61 26.88 -0.84
N TRP A 829 9.40 27.26 -0.43
CA TRP A 829 8.43 26.33 0.11
C TRP A 829 7.92 25.37 -0.97
N ARG A 830 7.79 25.83 -2.22
CA ARG A 830 7.52 24.95 -3.36
C ARG A 830 8.60 23.89 -3.57
N ARG A 831 9.87 24.20 -3.28
CA ARG A 831 10.98 23.23 -3.38
C ARG A 831 10.93 22.23 -2.23
N LEU A 832 10.60 22.67 -1.02
CA LEU A 832 10.36 21.76 0.12
C LEU A 832 9.16 20.85 -0.14
N ALA A 833 8.09 21.36 -0.75
CA ALA A 833 6.94 20.56 -1.16
C ALA A 833 7.33 19.42 -2.11
N TRP A 834 8.32 19.61 -2.99
CA TRP A 834 8.82 18.52 -3.83
C TRP A 834 9.51 17.42 -3.01
N VAL A 835 10.23 17.79 -1.94
CA VAL A 835 10.87 16.82 -1.03
C VAL A 835 9.82 16.04 -0.24
N LEU A 836 8.74 16.70 0.18
CA LEU A 836 7.66 16.08 0.96
C LEU A 836 6.60 15.36 0.13
N LEU A 837 6.64 15.47 -1.21
CA LEU A 837 5.66 14.83 -2.09
C LEU A 837 5.75 13.29 -2.04
N PRO A 838 6.92 12.64 -2.15
CA PRO A 838 7.00 11.19 -2.07
C PRO A 838 6.39 10.54 -0.82
N PRO A 839 6.70 10.95 0.43
CA PRO A 839 6.07 10.33 1.60
C PRO A 839 4.57 10.62 1.65
N SER A 840 4.13 11.80 1.19
CA SER A 840 2.69 12.14 1.15
C SER A 840 1.91 11.26 0.17
N VAL A 841 2.52 10.94 -0.98
CA VAL A 841 1.95 10.00 -1.97
C VAL A 841 2.02 8.57 -1.47
N LEU A 842 3.10 8.16 -0.79
CA LEU A 842 3.23 6.81 -0.20
C LEU A 842 2.14 6.55 0.85
N VAL A 843 1.92 7.50 1.76
CA VAL A 843 0.87 7.39 2.76
C VAL A 843 -0.49 7.35 2.09
N TRP A 844 -0.77 8.28 1.17
CA TRP A 844 -2.01 8.28 0.41
C TRP A 844 -2.27 6.95 -0.30
N TRP A 845 -1.28 6.46 -1.05
CA TRP A 845 -1.35 5.21 -1.78
C TRP A 845 -1.68 4.04 -0.86
N THR A 846 -0.99 3.97 0.27
CA THR A 846 -1.18 2.92 1.27
C THR A 846 -2.58 3.00 1.86
N LEU A 847 -3.05 4.17 2.27
CA LEU A 847 -4.36 4.31 2.92
C LEU A 847 -5.54 4.14 1.96
N VAL A 848 -5.38 4.38 0.65
CA VAL A 848 -6.44 4.09 -0.33
C VAL A 848 -6.46 2.62 -0.78
N THR A 849 -5.33 1.92 -0.75
CA THR A 849 -5.24 0.49 -1.15
C THR A 849 -5.37 -0.48 0.03
N ARG A 850 -5.08 0.00 1.23
CA ARG A 850 -5.10 -0.75 2.50
C ARG A 850 -5.75 0.13 3.58
N PRO A 851 -7.06 0.43 3.48
CA PRO A 851 -7.70 1.39 4.38
C PRO A 851 -7.65 1.00 5.86
N HIS A 852 -7.55 -0.30 6.16
CA HIS A 852 -7.37 -0.80 7.53
C HIS A 852 -6.08 -0.31 8.20
N PHE A 853 -5.03 0.06 7.44
CA PHE A 853 -3.82 0.69 7.99
C PHE A 853 -4.02 2.14 8.44
N SER A 854 -5.17 2.75 8.14
CA SER A 854 -5.51 4.08 8.65
C SER A 854 -6.05 4.04 10.08
N VAL A 855 -6.49 2.88 10.57
CA VAL A 855 -7.06 2.75 11.91
C VAL A 855 -5.93 2.48 12.90
N ASN A 856 -5.71 3.40 13.84
CA ASN A 856 -4.84 3.17 14.97
C ASN A 856 -5.68 2.70 16.17
N SER A 857 -5.28 1.60 16.81
CA SER A 857 -6.01 1.02 17.95
C SER A 857 -5.75 1.72 19.28
N GLY A 858 -5.03 2.84 19.26
CA GLY A 858 -4.52 3.51 20.45
C GLY A 858 -3.27 2.81 21.01
N ASP A 859 -2.49 2.09 20.19
CA ASP A 859 -1.27 1.41 20.61
C ASP A 859 0.01 2.23 20.35
N GLY A 860 -0.13 3.43 19.80
CA GLY A 860 1.00 4.28 19.40
C GLY A 860 1.78 3.77 18.19
N GLY A 861 1.32 2.69 17.54
CA GLY A 861 1.95 2.07 16.38
C GLY A 861 1.76 2.84 15.07
N TRP A 862 2.55 2.49 14.07
CA TRP A 862 2.45 3.03 12.71
C TRP A 862 2.75 1.92 11.71
N TRP A 863 1.88 1.73 10.72
CA TRP A 863 1.96 0.59 9.79
C TRP A 863 3.34 0.39 9.15
N LEU A 864 4.07 1.48 8.84
CA LEU A 864 5.41 1.37 8.24
C LEU A 864 6.48 1.04 9.29
N ALA A 865 6.37 1.59 10.51
CA ALA A 865 7.25 1.19 11.60
C ALA A 865 7.04 -0.29 11.94
N ASP A 866 5.78 -0.74 12.00
CA ASP A 866 5.45 -2.13 12.29
C ASP A 866 5.94 -3.07 11.18
N ALA A 867 5.88 -2.64 9.92
CA ALA A 867 6.44 -3.40 8.80
C ALA A 867 7.97 -3.51 8.87
N LEU A 868 8.66 -2.42 9.24
CA LEU A 868 10.11 -2.43 9.44
C LEU A 868 10.51 -3.29 10.64
N ALA A 869 9.74 -3.24 11.73
CA ALA A 869 9.97 -4.03 12.93
C ALA A 869 9.88 -5.53 12.64
N ARG A 870 8.79 -5.96 11.98
CA ARG A 870 8.64 -7.35 11.48
C ARG A 870 9.77 -7.76 10.54
N ARG A 871 10.14 -6.87 9.62
CA ARG A 871 11.13 -7.18 8.58
C ARG A 871 12.54 -7.40 9.12
N PHE A 872 12.96 -6.57 10.07
CA PHE A 872 14.33 -6.57 10.58
C PHE A 872 14.45 -7.12 11.99
N ALA A 873 13.34 -7.60 12.57
CA ALA A 873 13.24 -8.15 13.91
C ALA A 873 13.90 -7.22 14.94
N GLY A 874 13.51 -5.94 14.93
CA GLY A 874 14.09 -4.92 15.81
C GLY A 874 13.05 -3.90 16.27
N ASP A 875 13.30 -3.27 17.42
CA ASP A 875 12.42 -2.25 17.98
C ASP A 875 12.49 -0.93 17.19
N VAL A 876 11.45 -0.69 16.39
CA VAL A 876 11.27 0.54 15.62
C VAL A 876 10.44 1.57 16.38
N ARG A 877 9.61 1.15 17.34
CA ARG A 877 8.65 2.05 18.00
C ARG A 877 9.36 3.10 18.82
N HIS A 878 10.48 2.78 19.43
CA HIS A 878 11.28 3.78 20.15
C HIS A 878 12.13 4.70 19.24
N LEU A 879 12.08 4.55 17.92
CA LEU A 879 12.69 5.50 16.97
C LEU A 879 11.70 6.54 16.44
N ILE A 880 10.41 6.33 16.69
CA ILE A 880 9.33 7.15 16.15
C ILE A 880 8.62 7.82 17.33
N PRO A 881 8.30 9.14 17.26
CA PRO A 881 7.63 9.82 18.36
C PRO A 881 6.23 9.23 18.58
N SER A 882 5.83 8.97 19.82
CA SER A 882 4.45 8.63 20.15
C SER A 882 3.99 9.43 21.36
N PHE A 883 2.98 10.28 21.15
CA PHE A 883 2.31 11.04 22.19
C PHE A 883 1.19 10.23 22.86
N LEU A 884 0.86 9.04 22.33
CA LEU A 884 0.03 8.03 23.01
C LEU A 884 0.85 7.20 23.99
N ARG A 885 2.07 6.81 23.61
CA ARG A 885 3.04 6.09 24.45
C ARG A 885 4.37 6.85 24.50
N PRO A 886 4.49 7.85 25.41
CA PRO A 886 5.67 8.69 25.47
C PRO A 886 6.96 7.89 25.66
N SER A 887 7.95 8.24 24.85
CA SER A 887 9.32 7.72 24.85
C SER A 887 10.31 8.87 24.60
N PRO A 888 11.63 8.69 24.75
CA PRO A 888 12.59 9.74 24.41
C PRO A 888 12.42 10.30 22.98
N ALA A 889 12.02 9.45 22.01
CA ALA A 889 11.74 9.87 20.65
C ALA A 889 10.60 10.90 20.54
N THR A 890 9.65 10.88 21.48
CA THR A 890 8.51 11.82 21.56
C THR A 890 8.95 13.26 21.66
N PHE A 891 10.12 13.51 22.26
CA PHE A 891 10.68 14.85 22.42
C PHE A 891 11.80 15.12 21.41
N LEU A 892 12.71 14.16 21.23
CA LEU A 892 13.91 14.34 20.41
C LEU A 892 13.60 14.44 18.91
N VAL A 893 12.68 13.61 18.39
CA VAL A 893 12.37 13.58 16.96
C VAL A 893 11.65 14.87 16.52
N PRO A 894 10.60 15.36 17.20
CA PRO A 894 9.98 16.64 16.84
C PRO A 894 10.97 17.82 16.89
N LEU A 895 11.80 17.89 17.93
CA LEU A 895 12.83 18.93 18.05
C LEU A 895 13.81 18.88 16.88
N GLY A 896 14.31 17.68 16.55
CA GLY A 896 15.21 17.46 15.41
C GLY A 896 14.57 17.82 14.07
N LEU A 897 13.30 17.47 13.86
CA LEU A 897 12.55 17.82 12.64
C LEU A 897 12.34 19.33 12.52
N VAL A 898 11.98 20.02 13.60
CA VAL A 898 11.83 21.48 13.61
C VAL A 898 13.17 22.15 13.31
N ALA A 899 14.24 21.74 13.99
CA ALA A 899 15.59 22.25 13.75
C ALA A 899 16.02 22.04 12.29
N LEU A 900 15.80 20.84 11.75
CA LEU A 900 16.10 20.52 10.35
C LEU A 900 15.32 21.42 9.38
N VAL A 901 14.02 21.62 9.60
CA VAL A 901 13.20 22.50 8.73
C VAL A 901 13.67 23.94 8.81
N VAL A 902 13.97 24.45 10.00
CA VAL A 902 14.51 25.81 10.19
C VAL A 902 15.83 25.97 9.44
N LEU A 903 16.78 25.06 9.66
CA LEU A 903 18.09 25.06 8.97
C LEU A 903 17.90 25.01 7.45
N LEU A 904 17.08 24.09 6.95
CA LEU A 904 16.79 23.99 5.51
C LEU A 904 16.19 25.30 4.98
N VAL A 905 15.24 25.92 5.67
CA VAL A 905 14.63 27.18 5.23
C VAL A 905 15.66 28.32 5.22
N LEU A 906 16.53 28.41 6.23
CA LEU A 906 17.61 29.38 6.29
C LEU A 906 18.62 29.16 5.16
N SER A 907 19.08 27.93 4.94
CA SER A 907 19.99 27.58 3.83
C SER A 907 19.36 27.82 2.47
N MET A 908 18.06 27.58 2.29
CA MET A 908 17.35 27.86 1.04
C MET A 908 17.16 29.36 0.79
N ARG A 909 17.11 30.18 1.85
CA ARG A 909 17.12 31.65 1.76
C ARG A 909 18.51 32.15 1.38
N ALA A 910 19.55 31.68 2.08
CA ALA A 910 20.93 32.08 1.83
C ALA A 910 21.45 31.60 0.47
N HIS A 911 21.08 30.39 0.04
CA HIS A 911 21.60 29.74 -1.16
C HIS A 911 20.48 29.20 -2.07
N PRO A 912 19.92 30.01 -2.99
CA PRO A 912 18.88 29.57 -3.92
C PRO A 912 19.29 28.38 -4.81
N ALA A 913 20.59 28.18 -5.05
CA ALA A 913 21.13 27.03 -5.75
C ALA A 913 20.99 25.72 -4.93
N PHE A 914 21.24 25.76 -3.62
CA PHE A 914 21.04 24.63 -2.71
C PHE A 914 19.60 24.13 -2.78
N ALA A 915 18.64 25.05 -2.69
CA ALA A 915 17.22 24.74 -2.77
C ALA A 915 16.82 24.06 -4.12
N ARG A 916 17.41 24.48 -5.24
CA ARG A 916 17.22 23.81 -6.55
C ARG A 916 17.86 22.42 -6.56
N GLY A 917 19.03 22.28 -5.94
CA GLY A 917 19.71 21.01 -5.76
C GLY A 917 18.86 20.03 -4.95
N LEU A 918 18.34 20.46 -3.79
CA LEU A 918 17.54 19.63 -2.90
C LEU A 918 16.25 19.11 -3.57
N ALA A 919 15.49 19.98 -4.25
CA ALA A 919 14.29 19.57 -4.99
C ALA A 919 14.58 18.69 -6.23
N ARG A 920 15.85 18.61 -6.64
CA ARG A 920 16.30 17.67 -7.69
C ARG A 920 16.81 16.37 -7.07
N ALA A 921 17.42 16.44 -5.90
CA ALA A 921 17.93 15.31 -5.12
C ALA A 921 16.84 14.64 -4.26
N THR A 922 15.55 14.91 -4.50
CA THR A 922 14.46 14.35 -3.69
C THR A 922 14.53 12.82 -3.57
N THR A 923 14.68 12.10 -4.68
CA THR A 923 14.83 10.63 -4.65
C THR A 923 16.05 10.21 -3.84
N VAL A 924 17.18 10.89 -4.02
CA VAL A 924 18.45 10.64 -3.29
C VAL A 924 18.24 10.78 -1.79
N VAL A 925 17.56 11.86 -1.35
CA VAL A 925 17.27 12.12 0.07
C VAL A 925 16.45 10.99 0.68
N TRP A 926 15.43 10.49 -0.01
CA TRP A 926 14.60 9.40 0.50
C TRP A 926 15.29 8.03 0.49
N LEU A 927 16.13 7.75 -0.51
CA LEU A 927 16.96 6.54 -0.52
C LEU A 927 17.99 6.55 0.61
N ALA A 928 18.64 7.69 0.83
CA ALA A 928 19.55 7.87 1.97
C ALA A 928 18.81 7.76 3.30
N GLY A 929 17.63 8.38 3.43
CA GLY A 929 16.79 8.27 4.63
C GLY A 929 16.36 6.83 4.91
N ALA A 930 16.01 6.06 3.88
CA ALA A 930 15.72 4.63 4.03
C ALA A 930 16.95 3.83 4.49
N ALA A 931 18.14 4.13 3.97
CA ALA A 931 19.38 3.47 4.38
C ALA A 931 19.70 3.76 5.85
N THR A 932 19.58 5.04 6.26
CA THR A 932 19.74 5.45 7.66
C THR A 932 18.70 4.77 8.55
N ALA A 933 17.45 4.65 8.12
CA ALA A 933 16.41 3.96 8.90
C ALA A 933 16.75 2.48 9.08
N VAL A 934 17.17 1.77 8.03
CA VAL A 934 17.59 0.36 8.13
C VAL A 934 18.76 0.20 9.11
N LEU A 935 19.80 1.03 9.00
CA LEU A 935 20.93 0.99 9.93
C LEU A 935 20.50 1.30 11.37
N ALA A 936 19.67 2.32 11.57
CA ALA A 936 19.19 2.70 12.90
C ALA A 936 18.36 1.58 13.55
N VAL A 937 17.46 0.94 12.79
CA VAL A 937 16.63 -0.18 13.27
C VAL A 937 17.48 -1.40 13.59
N THR A 938 18.53 -1.67 12.80
CA THR A 938 19.27 -2.92 12.92
C THR A 938 20.44 -2.89 13.90
N GLN A 939 21.06 -1.73 14.09
CA GLN A 939 22.26 -1.55 14.91
C GLN A 939 21.96 -1.06 16.32
N ARG A 940 20.77 -0.51 16.55
CA ARG A 940 20.34 -0.10 17.88
C ARG A 940 20.20 -1.33 18.77
N THR A 941 20.74 -1.25 19.98
CA THR A 941 20.47 -2.24 21.03
C THR A 941 19.12 -1.98 21.66
N ASP A 942 18.41 -3.05 21.97
CA ASP A 942 17.11 -2.98 22.59
C ASP A 942 17.25 -2.58 24.06
N HIS A 943 16.23 -1.88 24.55
CA HIS A 943 16.16 -1.37 25.92
C HIS A 943 14.86 -1.79 26.58
N VAL A 944 13.76 -1.62 25.85
CA VAL A 944 12.43 -2.10 26.22
C VAL A 944 11.83 -2.70 24.96
N VAL A 945 11.22 -3.87 25.09
CA VAL A 945 10.44 -4.50 24.02
C VAL A 945 9.07 -4.84 24.57
N ASP A 946 8.04 -4.16 24.09
CA ASP A 946 6.67 -4.47 24.49
C ASP A 946 6.27 -5.80 23.85
N LEU A 947 5.66 -6.70 24.61
CA LEU A 947 5.38 -8.05 24.14
C LEU A 947 4.18 -8.15 23.20
N GLU A 948 3.45 -7.05 23.02
CA GLU A 948 2.50 -6.90 21.92
C GLU A 948 3.15 -6.41 20.61
N ASP A 949 4.43 -6.07 20.61
CA ASP A 949 5.06 -5.42 19.47
C ASP A 949 5.07 -6.28 18.20
N PRO A 950 5.10 -5.64 17.01
CA PRO A 950 5.02 -6.32 15.72
C PRO A 950 6.12 -7.34 15.47
N GLN A 951 7.33 -7.12 16.00
CA GLN A 951 8.47 -8.02 15.84
C GLN A 951 8.39 -9.27 16.72
N VAL A 952 7.55 -9.26 17.75
CA VAL A 952 7.41 -10.38 18.69
C VAL A 952 6.43 -11.40 18.12
N GLU A 953 6.92 -12.60 17.83
CA GLU A 953 6.10 -13.72 17.36
C GLU A 953 5.25 -14.27 18.51
N LYS A 954 3.98 -14.57 18.24
CA LYS A 954 3.02 -15.04 19.24
C LYS A 954 2.79 -16.54 19.10
N ILE A 955 2.90 -17.27 20.21
CA ILE A 955 2.60 -18.70 20.31
C ILE A 955 1.27 -18.82 21.08
N GLY A 956 0.15 -18.65 20.39
CA GLY A 956 -1.17 -18.58 21.04
C GLY A 956 -1.38 -17.25 21.79
N GLY A 957 -2.33 -17.25 22.72
CA GLY A 957 -2.67 -16.10 23.55
C GLY A 957 -3.56 -15.06 22.86
N ARG A 958 -3.82 -13.96 23.58
CA ARG A 958 -4.66 -12.85 23.13
C ARG A 958 -4.12 -11.49 23.61
N LEU A 959 -4.44 -10.45 22.86
CA LEU A 959 -4.07 -9.08 23.20
C LEU A 959 -4.81 -8.58 24.45
N GLU A 960 -4.09 -7.93 25.37
CA GLU A 960 -4.64 -7.30 26.57
C GLU A 960 -4.38 -5.78 26.58
N PRO A 961 -5.40 -4.93 26.82
CA PRO A 961 -6.80 -5.27 26.76
C PRO A 961 -7.21 -5.62 25.32
N PRO A 962 -8.35 -6.31 25.12
CA PRO A 962 -8.78 -6.77 23.80
C PRO A 962 -8.89 -5.65 22.74
N PRO A 963 -8.77 -5.99 21.44
CA PRO A 963 -8.99 -5.03 20.35
C PRO A 963 -10.35 -4.33 20.48
N GLY A 964 -10.40 -3.03 20.21
CA GLY A 964 -11.61 -2.22 20.31
C GLY A 964 -11.85 -1.57 21.68
N THR A 965 -11.01 -1.84 22.67
CA THR A 965 -11.02 -1.12 23.96
C THR A 965 -10.79 0.38 23.73
N PHE A 966 -11.73 1.20 24.16
CA PHE A 966 -11.66 2.66 24.01
C PHE A 966 -10.46 3.23 24.76
N SER A 967 -9.68 4.10 24.10
CA SER A 967 -8.42 4.65 24.65
C SER A 967 -7.47 3.57 25.20
N ARG A 968 -7.24 2.47 24.46
CA ARG A 968 -6.42 1.33 24.90
C ARG A 968 -5.09 1.69 25.59
N PHE A 969 -4.39 2.74 25.14
CA PHE A 969 -3.16 3.26 25.77
C PHE A 969 -3.32 3.73 27.23
N SER A 970 -4.53 3.90 27.75
CA SER A 970 -4.77 4.28 29.16
C SER A 970 -4.83 3.10 30.11
N TYR A 971 -4.75 1.87 29.61
CA TYR A 971 -4.80 0.64 30.41
C TYR A 971 -3.44 -0.07 30.39
N PRO A 972 -3.12 -0.87 31.42
CA PRO A 972 -2.03 -1.83 31.34
C PRO A 972 -2.21 -2.70 30.09
N ASN A 973 -1.17 -2.82 29.29
CA ASN A 973 -1.20 -3.53 28.02
C ASN A 973 -0.23 -4.72 28.04
N GLY A 974 -0.44 -5.69 27.17
CA GLY A 974 0.42 -6.86 27.07
C GLY A 974 -0.16 -7.97 26.21
N TRP A 975 0.49 -9.12 26.25
CA TRP A 975 0.05 -10.35 25.62
C TRP A 975 -0.36 -11.36 26.69
N ARG A 976 -1.65 -11.68 26.73
CA ARG A 976 -2.22 -12.65 27.66
C ARG A 976 -2.03 -14.06 27.13
N VAL A 977 -1.43 -14.93 27.93
CA VAL A 977 -1.08 -16.31 27.57
C VAL A 977 -1.65 -17.27 28.61
N ALA A 978 -2.14 -18.41 28.14
CA ALA A 978 -2.54 -19.56 28.94
C ALA A 978 -1.41 -20.62 28.97
N ASP A 979 -1.70 -21.79 29.55
CA ASP A 979 -0.74 -22.91 29.59
C ASP A 979 -0.26 -23.32 28.20
N ALA A 980 1.05 -23.56 28.06
CA ALA A 980 1.79 -23.84 26.82
C ALA A 980 1.80 -22.72 25.76
N GLU A 981 1.12 -21.60 26.01
CA GLU A 981 1.17 -20.41 25.16
C GLU A 981 2.36 -19.51 25.54
N GLY A 982 2.72 -18.59 24.66
CA GLY A 982 3.92 -17.78 24.85
C GLY A 982 4.24 -16.82 23.71
N VAL A 983 5.48 -16.38 23.68
CA VAL A 983 6.04 -15.45 22.69
C VAL A 983 7.47 -15.83 22.32
N VAL A 984 7.90 -15.47 21.12
CA VAL A 984 9.32 -15.42 20.72
C VAL A 984 9.69 -13.98 20.46
N VAL A 985 10.65 -13.47 21.22
CA VAL A 985 11.06 -12.08 21.22
C VAL A 985 12.45 -11.97 20.59
N PRO A 986 12.58 -11.37 19.40
CA PRO A 986 13.89 -11.03 18.87
C PRO A 986 14.47 -9.86 19.66
N LEU A 987 15.74 -9.98 20.05
CA LEU A 987 16.47 -9.00 20.85
C LEU A 987 17.86 -8.73 20.25
N ASN A 988 18.30 -7.47 20.25
CA ASN A 988 19.66 -7.05 19.96
C ASN A 988 20.32 -6.48 21.23
N LEU A 989 21.16 -7.28 21.88
CA LEU A 989 21.64 -7.02 23.23
C LEU A 989 23.03 -6.35 23.25
N PRO A 990 23.29 -5.42 24.21
CA PRO A 990 24.63 -4.93 24.48
C PRO A 990 25.51 -6.00 25.17
N GLN A 991 26.81 -5.72 25.32
CA GLN A 991 27.68 -6.55 26.15
C GLN A 991 27.20 -6.51 27.61
N ARG A 992 27.04 -7.69 28.23
CA ARG A 992 26.61 -7.89 29.63
C ARG A 992 25.18 -7.42 29.95
N ALA A 993 24.23 -7.67 29.06
CA ALA A 993 22.84 -7.33 29.33
C ALA A 993 22.20 -8.20 30.44
N GLY A 994 21.47 -7.58 31.35
CA GLY A 994 20.47 -8.22 32.21
C GLY A 994 19.09 -8.14 31.56
N LEU A 995 18.21 -9.10 31.86
CA LEU A 995 16.83 -9.09 31.35
C LEU A 995 15.85 -9.30 32.48
N ALA A 996 14.81 -8.48 32.49
CA ALA A 996 13.67 -8.63 33.37
C ALA A 996 12.37 -8.61 32.58
N LEU A 997 11.49 -9.56 32.87
CA LEU A 997 10.14 -9.60 32.32
C LEU A 997 9.18 -8.90 33.28
N VAL A 998 8.46 -7.91 32.76
CA VAL A 998 7.37 -7.23 33.46
C VAL A 998 6.04 -7.81 33.02
N GLY A 999 5.15 -8.07 33.97
CA GLY A 999 3.83 -8.65 33.71
C GLY A 999 3.04 -8.90 34.98
N TRP A 1000 1.91 -9.59 34.89
CA TRP A 1000 1.11 -10.03 36.04
C TRP A 1000 0.47 -11.40 35.81
N LEU A 1001 0.07 -12.06 36.89
CA LEU A 1001 -0.55 -13.38 36.89
C LEU A 1001 -2.05 -13.25 37.20
N ASP A 1002 -2.86 -14.07 36.54
CA ASP A 1002 -4.31 -14.12 36.73
C ASP A 1002 -4.79 -15.54 37.07
N GLY A 1003 -5.88 -15.60 37.84
CA GLY A 1003 -6.47 -16.86 38.29
C GLY A 1003 -5.50 -17.70 39.17
N PRO A 1004 -5.56 -19.03 39.06
CA PRO A 1004 -4.70 -19.94 39.83
C PRO A 1004 -3.19 -19.72 39.65
N SER A 1005 -2.74 -19.07 38.56
CA SER A 1005 -1.32 -18.73 38.36
C SER A 1005 -0.75 -17.83 39.45
N ARG A 1006 -1.58 -17.05 40.16
CA ARG A 1006 -1.12 -16.16 41.25
C ARG A 1006 -0.48 -16.90 42.41
N GLU A 1007 -0.90 -18.14 42.64
CA GLU A 1007 -0.39 -19.01 43.71
C GLU A 1007 0.88 -19.77 43.29
N GLY A 1008 1.13 -19.89 41.98
CA GLY A 1008 2.34 -20.48 41.43
C GLY A 1008 2.18 -20.89 39.97
N ALA A 1009 3.07 -20.37 39.13
CA ALA A 1009 3.27 -20.81 37.76
C ALA A 1009 4.78 -20.85 37.45
N ALA A 1010 5.15 -21.29 36.25
CA ALA A 1010 6.54 -21.19 35.80
C ALA A 1010 6.61 -20.65 34.37
N LEU A 1011 7.63 -19.85 34.10
CA LEU A 1011 8.00 -19.45 32.76
C LEU A 1011 9.10 -20.39 32.27
N LEU A 1012 8.89 -20.98 31.09
CA LEU A 1012 9.92 -21.74 30.39
C LEU A 1012 10.60 -20.80 29.39
N VAL A 1013 11.89 -20.56 29.62
CA VAL A 1013 12.67 -19.55 28.91
C VAL A 1013 13.81 -20.21 28.16
N SER A 1014 13.87 -20.04 26.84
CA SER A 1014 14.94 -20.61 26.00
C SER A 1014 15.50 -19.60 25.01
N TRP A 1015 16.82 -19.62 24.84
CA TRP A 1015 17.56 -18.80 23.88
C TRP A 1015 17.91 -19.60 22.65
N ASP A 1016 17.66 -19.06 21.45
CA ASP A 1016 18.17 -19.59 20.18
C ASP A 1016 17.93 -21.10 19.99
N GLY A 1017 16.83 -21.63 20.54
CA GLY A 1017 16.46 -23.04 20.48
C GLY A 1017 17.14 -23.95 21.52
N ALA A 1018 17.91 -23.40 22.46
CA ALA A 1018 18.49 -24.14 23.58
C ALA A 1018 17.42 -24.73 24.52
N ALA A 1019 17.84 -25.63 25.41
CA ALA A 1019 16.95 -26.23 26.40
C ALA A 1019 16.30 -25.14 27.30
N PRO A 1020 14.98 -25.22 27.55
CA PRO A 1020 14.30 -24.20 28.34
C PRO A 1020 14.72 -24.27 29.81
N THR A 1021 15.02 -23.10 30.38
CA THR A 1021 15.22 -22.91 31.81
C THR A 1021 13.89 -22.55 32.46
N ARG A 1022 13.57 -23.21 33.57
CA ARG A 1022 12.33 -22.99 34.32
C ARG A 1022 12.52 -21.87 35.34
N VAL A 1023 11.71 -20.81 35.25
CA VAL A 1023 11.70 -19.67 36.17
C VAL A 1023 10.38 -19.67 36.94
N PRO A 1024 10.37 -19.96 38.25
CA PRO A 1024 9.14 -19.96 39.05
C PRO A 1024 8.63 -18.52 39.23
N VAL A 1025 7.31 -18.33 39.14
CA VAL A 1025 6.65 -17.03 39.29
C VAL A 1025 5.39 -17.16 40.16
N SER A 1026 5.14 -16.17 41.02
CA SER A 1026 3.93 -16.06 41.84
C SER A 1026 3.73 -14.58 42.24
N GLY A 1027 2.50 -14.17 42.56
CA GLY A 1027 2.21 -12.78 42.94
C GLY A 1027 0.79 -12.32 42.62
N GLN A 1028 0.33 -11.26 43.31
CA GLN A 1028 -1.05 -10.74 43.24
C GLN A 1028 -1.23 -9.54 42.30
N GLY A 1029 -0.17 -9.04 41.66
CA GLY A 1029 -0.23 -7.85 40.82
C GLY A 1029 0.92 -7.77 39.82
N THR A 1030 1.12 -6.58 39.23
CA THR A 1030 2.22 -6.33 38.31
C THR A 1030 3.56 -6.48 39.03
N GLY A 1031 4.44 -7.31 38.49
CA GLY A 1031 5.78 -7.58 39.01
C GLY A 1031 6.82 -7.61 37.90
N SER A 1032 8.08 -7.69 38.32
CA SER A 1032 9.24 -7.87 37.44
C SER A 1032 10.00 -9.12 37.86
N VAL A 1033 10.32 -9.99 36.90
CA VAL A 1033 11.00 -11.26 37.14
C VAL A 1033 12.31 -11.29 36.32
N PRO A 1034 13.49 -11.45 36.96
CA PRO A 1034 14.74 -11.58 36.23
C PRO A 1034 14.74 -12.88 35.42
N LEU A 1035 15.21 -12.80 34.18
CA LEU A 1035 15.33 -13.95 33.29
C LEU A 1035 16.75 -14.54 33.32
N PRO A 1036 16.93 -15.80 32.89
CA PRO A 1036 18.24 -16.45 32.84
C PRO A 1036 19.25 -15.66 31.99
N GLY A 1037 20.54 -15.84 32.29
CA GLY A 1037 21.64 -15.10 31.68
C GLY A 1037 21.60 -15.07 30.15
N VAL A 1038 22.00 -13.93 29.57
CA VAL A 1038 22.01 -13.71 28.12
C VAL A 1038 23.18 -14.42 27.44
N PRO A 1039 23.02 -14.97 26.21
CA PRO A 1039 24.09 -15.68 25.52
C PRO A 1039 25.30 -14.80 25.16
N GLY A 1040 25.10 -13.50 24.98
CA GLY A 1040 26.14 -12.56 24.59
C GLY A 1040 25.58 -11.24 24.03
N ALA A 1041 26.45 -10.44 23.44
CA ALA A 1041 26.04 -9.25 22.69
C ALA A 1041 25.63 -9.63 21.27
N GLY A 1042 24.66 -8.91 20.71
CA GLY A 1042 24.16 -9.12 19.36
C GLY A 1042 22.73 -9.64 19.33
N ARG A 1043 22.35 -10.25 18.20
CA ARG A 1043 20.97 -10.66 17.92
C ARG A 1043 20.69 -12.06 18.42
N HIS A 1044 19.63 -12.20 19.21
CA HIS A 1044 19.17 -13.45 19.80
C HIS A 1044 17.65 -13.56 19.74
N ALA A 1045 17.12 -14.77 19.77
CA ALA A 1045 15.69 -15.05 19.89
C ALA A 1045 15.38 -15.64 21.27
N LEU A 1046 14.57 -14.93 22.05
CA LEU A 1046 14.14 -15.34 23.38
C LEU A 1046 12.73 -15.91 23.31
N ARG A 1047 12.58 -17.22 23.53
CA ARG A 1047 11.25 -17.85 23.65
C ARG A 1047 10.84 -17.91 25.12
N ILE A 1048 9.64 -17.44 25.42
CA ILE A 1048 9.01 -17.46 26.74
C ILE A 1048 7.67 -18.16 26.59
N THR A 1049 7.45 -19.24 27.32
CA THR A 1049 6.17 -19.96 27.37
C THR A 1049 5.71 -20.13 28.80
N LEU A 1050 4.40 -20.02 29.04
CA LEU A 1050 3.82 -20.18 30.37
C LEU A 1050 3.53 -21.67 30.62
N GLN A 1051 3.93 -22.15 31.79
CA GLN A 1051 3.50 -23.40 32.38
C GLN A 1051 2.60 -23.06 33.58
N ALA A 1052 1.29 -23.17 33.40
CA ALA A 1052 0.30 -22.71 34.37
C ALA A 1052 -0.60 -23.85 34.89
N PRO A 1053 -1.11 -23.75 36.13
CA PRO A 1053 -2.19 -24.61 36.60
C PRO A 1053 -3.46 -24.42 35.73
N PRO A 1054 -4.37 -25.41 35.69
CA PRO A 1054 -5.61 -25.31 34.92
C PRO A 1054 -6.41 -24.04 35.23
N GLY A 1055 -6.75 -23.26 34.19
CA GLY A 1055 -7.45 -21.98 34.32
C GLY A 1055 -6.57 -20.80 34.74
N GLY A 1056 -5.27 -21.01 34.97
CA GLY A 1056 -4.29 -19.95 35.19
C GLY A 1056 -3.85 -19.27 33.89
N GLU A 1057 -3.69 -17.96 33.94
CA GLU A 1057 -3.18 -17.15 32.82
C GLU A 1057 -2.08 -16.20 33.32
N ALA A 1058 -1.30 -15.65 32.40
CA ALA A 1058 -0.38 -14.54 32.67
C ALA A 1058 -0.53 -13.49 31.58
N VAL A 1059 -0.33 -12.22 31.92
CA VAL A 1059 -0.14 -11.16 30.94
C VAL A 1059 1.31 -10.74 30.94
N LEU A 1060 1.95 -10.93 29.79
CA LEU A 1060 3.32 -10.54 29.56
C LEU A 1060 3.29 -9.11 28.97
N ASP A 1061 3.75 -8.11 29.72
CA ASP A 1061 3.70 -6.69 29.32
C ASP A 1061 4.89 -6.35 28.41
N ARG A 1062 6.11 -6.38 28.98
CA ARG A 1062 7.33 -5.95 28.30
C ARG A 1062 8.58 -6.59 28.87
N LEU A 1063 9.62 -6.65 28.06
CA LEU A 1063 10.98 -7.01 28.48
C LEU A 1063 11.80 -5.74 28.69
N MET A 1064 12.51 -5.66 29.82
CA MET A 1064 13.47 -4.62 30.13
C MET A 1064 14.88 -5.16 30.01
N VAL A 1065 15.73 -4.46 29.24
CA VAL A 1065 17.15 -4.77 29.07
C VAL A 1065 17.97 -3.86 29.99
N GLU A 1066 18.52 -4.45 31.05
CA GLU A 1066 19.39 -3.79 32.00
C GLU A 1066 20.84 -3.82 31.47
N ARG A 1067 21.57 -2.72 31.67
CA ARG A 1067 22.96 -2.56 31.19
C ARG A 1067 23.96 -2.63 32.31
#